data_AF-A0A7X1B4L3-F1
#
_entry.id   AF-A0A7X1B4L3-F1
#
_cell.length_a   1.000
_cell.length_b   1.000
_cell.length_c   1.000
_cell.angle_alpha   90.00
_cell.angle_beta   90.00
_cell.angle_gamma   90.00
#
_symmetry.space_group_name_H-M   'P 1'
#
loop_
_entity.id
_entity.type
_entity.pdbx_description
1 polymer ?
#
loop_
_entity_poly.entity_id
_entity_poly.type
_entity_poly.pdbx_seq_one_letter_code
_entity_poly.pdbx_strand_id
1 'polypeptide(L)'
;MPIPKFLSLGASLLCLAISFSTGLGYAVADVSESLPSKDKFHLFLLAGQSNMAGRGKVAPEDKIPNPRILMLSENGEWVPAVDPIHFDKSIAGVGPGRSFAEAIADEQEDVVIGLIPAACGGSSITKWVPGGYHEQTKSYPYDDAVSRTKRAMQDGTLKGILWHQGEADVSGKRAANYEKNLNVLMNRFRTEFSDPNLPILVGQLGQFPTRPWNADTFQVDRALRDFAMETDYAGFVSSDGLTCKPDNTHFDAKSQREFGRRLAEAYLKLISEAHSSSGPGSPRFESGFEEALDGWVIDESEPMSSIRSEAAHNGDWGLRVEDSSTEEGSSVATPRLPAEPGQIFRFRFLARRIDGKGVGGYLLFYDREGHRIDSPDGRENLVSVNSRTWRDYSVVAVAPDGAVEVEGWLHSYRRDTSTTDFDTLRLEVYSPDMTPPWTPSYKLDPNDTLLTDADVPGPDGFVYPDWRMAGVSGGIPQLPIIVGVDRFEGHEGDDIATLLNDAVAEVADSGGGVVELPPGEFLLNRPVVIYDSGVVIRGAGQERTRLVFQDYIPYGEIRSRIWSPDKIIGPNGFFEIQANPKNLVELRVSHGSSIVDARSRKDHWGNRFFLRCRGKDLLGKLGPGTHTLKATIGYANGDTFSDSFSVTVSEDPQPGDRWLDQHAAIMVLGGGPVSSVMPLLETAERGSRQLKLASGYGLKSGDRLYIEAPATPRWNEITGNVSPWGTFRSNQLEVVSVDGDTVTVSQALRIDFPVEDGSFVCRIRTAEGVGIEDLTIEQKVFTQELVGPRIPETLWYPIEDLWTDGVTFCYAWNSWVSSVKIVNAGRNPLYFTRSKFCEVQNVEVFDSLFKGGGGTGYVGFERSYDCLMEDVFTRGMRHAPDLQWGSAGNVIRDSHFVGSDAQWHAGWTHENLFENNRIEQRESDLGQGTYGHGFFASGPSSTSHGPQGPRNVVYYNDVIAPKSGVTMLGGNEAWIIVYNRFVVGGKRGIYVKEKSFDHIIADNVFALPNGQNPAILVGAANCTGIEILDNRFYGPITEVASFAQGIGEFLRLENNRIFPLPSDREFEVPRPEPRIRSIFEWQRQQARMSAENDARKVSEE
;
A
#
# COMPACT_ATOMS: atom_id res chain seq x y z
N MET A 1 -26.10 55.96 19.25
CA MET A 1 -25.90 57.02 20.26
C MET A 1 -26.38 56.49 21.61
N PRO A 2 -25.77 56.80 22.77
CA PRO A 2 -24.47 57.42 23.01
C PRO A 2 -23.57 56.66 24.02
N ILE A 3 -22.28 57.03 23.99
CA ILE A 3 -21.21 56.90 25.01
C ILE A 3 -21.56 57.86 26.18
N PRO A 4 -21.27 57.62 27.50
CA PRO A 4 -19.98 58.03 28.12
C PRO A 4 -19.52 57.34 29.45
N LYS A 5 -18.20 57.13 29.64
CA LYS A 5 -17.20 57.90 30.48
C LYS A 5 -17.27 57.60 32.00
N PHE A 6 -16.26 57.01 32.63
CA PHE A 6 -14.92 57.50 33.07
C PHE A 6 -14.88 58.08 34.51
N LEU A 7 -13.75 57.80 35.18
CA LEU A 7 -12.96 58.64 36.12
C LEU A 7 -13.12 58.53 37.66
N SER A 8 -12.06 57.96 38.26
CA SER A 8 -11.03 58.64 39.11
C SER A 8 -10.95 58.40 40.63
N LEU A 9 -9.77 57.89 41.02
CA LEU A 9 -8.84 58.26 42.12
C LEU A 9 -9.32 58.47 43.57
N GLY A 10 -8.56 57.87 44.51
CA GLY A 10 -8.01 58.63 45.64
C GLY A 10 -7.90 57.96 47.04
N ALA A 11 -6.76 57.32 47.30
CA ALA A 11 -5.87 57.45 48.48
C ALA A 11 -6.31 57.14 49.95
N SER A 12 -5.59 56.15 50.53
CA SER A 12 -4.71 56.23 51.72
C SER A 12 -5.16 55.91 53.17
N LEU A 13 -4.51 54.82 53.66
CA LEU A 13 -3.72 54.62 54.91
C LEU A 13 -4.35 54.34 56.31
N LEU A 14 -4.11 53.08 56.75
CA LEU A 14 -3.30 52.60 57.90
C LEU A 14 -3.88 52.31 59.32
N CYS A 15 -3.62 51.04 59.74
CA CYS A 15 -3.19 50.49 61.06
C CYS A 15 -4.09 50.60 62.31
N LEU A 16 -4.21 49.62 63.23
CA LEU A 16 -3.80 48.20 63.39
C LEU A 16 -4.38 47.68 64.75
N ALA A 17 -4.63 46.35 64.88
CA ALA A 17 -4.33 45.47 66.05
C ALA A 17 -5.29 45.45 67.31
N ILE A 18 -5.71 44.35 68.01
CA ILE A 18 -5.42 42.88 68.10
C ILE A 18 -6.54 42.08 68.87
N SER A 19 -6.92 40.89 68.34
CA SER A 19 -7.30 39.52 68.86
C SER A 19 -8.37 39.20 69.95
N PHE A 20 -9.02 38.00 70.06
CA PHE A 20 -8.73 36.59 69.67
C PHE A 20 -10.00 35.70 69.44
N SER A 21 -9.95 34.69 68.52
CA SER A 21 -10.23 33.24 68.78
C SER A 21 -10.17 32.33 67.52
N THR A 22 -9.43 31.22 67.66
CA THR A 22 -9.38 29.88 67.00
C THR A 22 -9.77 29.63 65.52
N GLY A 23 -8.82 29.07 64.74
CA GLY A 23 -9.05 28.30 63.51
C GLY A 23 -7.72 27.78 62.93
N LEU A 24 -7.62 26.45 62.72
CA LEU A 24 -6.46 25.76 62.15
C LEU A 24 -6.09 26.35 60.77
N GLY A 25 -4.85 26.84 60.66
CA GLY A 25 -4.26 27.25 59.39
C GLY A 25 -3.63 26.06 58.67
N TYR A 26 -4.05 25.80 57.43
CA TYR A 26 -3.19 25.16 56.45
C TYR A 26 -2.14 26.19 56.03
N ALA A 27 -0.88 25.85 56.26
CA ALA A 27 0.26 26.63 55.79
C ALA A 27 0.21 26.69 54.25
N VAL A 28 0.19 27.91 53.72
CA VAL A 28 0.61 28.17 52.34
C VAL A 28 2.11 27.84 52.32
N ALA A 29 2.51 26.83 51.56
CA ALA A 29 3.92 26.56 51.35
C ALA A 29 4.54 27.77 50.65
N ASP A 30 5.46 28.42 51.37
CA ASP A 30 6.30 29.51 50.91
C ASP A 30 7.20 28.97 49.79
N VAL A 31 7.09 29.50 48.57
CA VAL A 31 8.06 29.24 47.49
C VAL A 31 9.31 30.07 47.80
N SER A 32 10.01 29.71 48.88
CA SER A 32 11.28 30.32 49.30
C SER A 32 12.43 29.32 49.41
N GLU A 33 12.23 28.06 49.02
CA GLU A 33 13.34 27.17 48.69
C GLU A 33 13.94 27.59 47.34
N SER A 34 15.26 27.79 47.32
CA SER A 34 16.02 28.15 46.12
C SER A 34 15.66 27.23 44.95
N LEU A 35 15.47 27.81 43.76
CA LEU A 35 15.28 27.04 42.52
C LEU A 35 16.32 25.92 42.40
N PRO A 36 15.96 24.77 41.81
CA PRO A 36 16.89 23.68 41.59
C PRO A 36 18.09 24.14 40.76
N SER A 37 19.19 23.40 40.85
CA SER A 37 20.35 23.69 40.01
C SER A 37 19.97 23.63 38.54
N LYS A 38 20.63 24.46 37.73
CA LYS A 38 20.26 24.69 36.32
C LYS A 38 20.18 23.40 35.49
N ASP A 39 21.03 22.42 35.79
CA ASP A 39 21.07 21.10 35.17
C ASP A 39 19.86 20.22 35.55
N LYS A 40 19.29 20.41 36.74
CA LYS A 40 18.10 19.69 37.23
C LYS A 40 16.79 20.44 36.99
N PHE A 41 16.85 21.64 36.39
CA PHE A 41 15.67 22.42 36.04
C PHE A 41 15.41 22.36 34.53
N HIS A 42 14.55 21.43 34.11
CA HIS A 42 14.26 21.17 32.70
C HIS A 42 13.12 22.06 32.21
N LEU A 43 13.43 22.91 31.22
CA LEU A 43 12.50 23.91 30.71
C LEU A 43 11.87 23.45 29.39
N PHE A 44 10.58 23.73 29.22
CA PHE A 44 9.84 23.40 28.01
C PHE A 44 9.03 24.60 27.50
N LEU A 45 9.27 24.97 26.25
CA LEU A 45 8.52 26.02 25.58
C LEU A 45 7.18 25.49 25.07
N LEU A 46 6.08 26.10 25.50
CA LEU A 46 4.73 25.81 25.04
C LEU A 46 4.30 26.84 23.99
N ALA A 47 4.45 26.51 22.71
CA ALA A 47 4.22 27.41 21.58
C ALA A 47 3.11 26.90 20.64
N GLY A 48 2.46 27.83 19.93
CA GLY A 48 1.38 27.53 19.00
C GLY A 48 0.10 28.33 19.30
N GLN A 49 -1.07 27.74 19.10
CA GLN A 49 -2.35 28.46 19.22
C GLN A 49 -3.23 27.96 20.37
N SER A 50 -4.56 28.13 20.26
CA SER A 50 -5.51 27.88 21.34
C SER A 50 -5.51 26.45 21.88
N ASN A 51 -5.20 25.44 21.06
CA ASN A 51 -5.12 24.05 21.52
C ASN A 51 -3.81 23.74 22.28
N MET A 52 -2.70 24.48 22.06
CA MET A 52 -1.56 24.49 22.99
C MET A 52 -1.89 25.28 24.26
N ALA A 53 -2.52 26.45 24.11
CA ALA A 53 -2.86 27.32 25.23
C ALA A 53 -3.83 26.64 26.22
N GLY A 54 -4.68 25.77 25.70
CA GLY A 54 -5.71 25.06 26.46
C GLY A 54 -7.02 25.82 26.51
N ARG A 55 -8.12 25.10 26.24
CA ARG A 55 -9.51 25.60 26.33
C ARG A 55 -10.43 24.63 27.05
N GLY A 56 -9.90 23.53 27.58
CA GLY A 56 -10.64 22.56 28.36
C GLY A 56 -11.22 23.19 29.63
N LYS A 57 -12.35 22.68 30.12
CA LYS A 57 -12.96 23.19 31.35
C LYS A 57 -12.08 22.83 32.55
N VAL A 58 -11.67 23.83 33.31
CA VAL A 58 -10.87 23.67 34.54
C VAL A 58 -11.74 23.08 35.65
N ALA A 59 -11.26 22.02 36.28
CA ALA A 59 -11.83 21.36 37.44
C ALA A 59 -10.97 21.64 38.70
N PRO A 60 -11.48 21.37 39.92
CA PRO A 60 -10.71 21.59 41.16
C PRO A 60 -9.37 20.85 41.22
N GLU A 61 -9.29 19.65 40.62
CA GLU A 61 -8.05 18.87 40.51
C GLU A 61 -6.94 19.60 39.75
N ASP A 62 -7.30 20.36 38.71
CA ASP A 62 -6.35 21.11 37.89
C ASP A 62 -5.78 22.34 38.61
N LYS A 63 -6.27 22.63 39.83
CA LYS A 63 -5.80 23.70 40.73
C LYS A 63 -4.91 23.20 41.87
N ILE A 64 -4.67 21.89 41.98
CA ILE A 64 -3.79 21.32 42.98
C ILE A 64 -2.35 21.44 42.48
N PRO A 65 -1.45 22.21 43.14
CA PRO A 65 -0.08 22.36 42.65
C PRO A 65 0.77 21.10 42.89
N ASN A 66 1.66 20.79 41.95
CA ASN A 66 2.73 19.79 42.13
C ASN A 66 4.06 20.53 42.38
N PRO A 67 4.78 20.27 43.49
CA PRO A 67 6.01 21.00 43.82
C PRO A 67 7.14 20.82 42.80
N ARG A 68 7.12 19.76 41.97
CA ARG A 68 8.11 19.52 40.92
C ARG A 68 7.75 20.15 39.57
N ILE A 69 6.66 20.91 39.50
CA ILE A 69 6.19 21.52 38.25
C ILE A 69 5.92 23.00 38.47
N LEU A 70 6.72 23.82 37.81
CA LEU A 70 6.64 25.27 37.86
C LEU A 70 6.22 25.80 36.48
N MET A 71 5.58 26.97 36.47
CA MET A 71 5.32 27.72 35.26
C MET A 71 5.88 29.14 35.38
N LEU A 72 6.34 29.68 34.26
CA LEU A 72 6.77 31.07 34.20
C LEU A 72 5.54 31.98 34.10
N SER A 73 5.34 32.86 35.08
CA SER A 73 4.22 33.80 35.12
C SER A 73 4.31 34.84 33.99
N GLU A 74 3.26 35.66 33.83
CA GLU A 74 3.26 36.80 32.91
C GLU A 74 4.42 37.77 33.20
N ASN A 75 4.78 37.93 34.48
CA ASN A 75 5.85 38.80 34.95
C ASN A 75 7.26 38.17 34.87
N GLY A 76 7.39 36.93 34.41
CA GLY A 76 8.69 36.25 34.32
C GLY A 76 9.18 35.67 35.66
N GLU A 77 8.26 35.34 36.56
CA GLU A 77 8.55 34.72 37.86
C GLU A 77 8.10 33.25 37.86
N TRP A 78 8.87 32.37 38.51
CA TRP A 78 8.47 30.97 38.66
C TRP A 78 7.42 30.82 39.74
N VAL A 79 6.28 30.23 39.39
CA VAL A 79 5.18 29.94 40.32
C VAL A 79 4.73 28.47 40.16
N PRO A 80 4.08 27.87 41.17
CA PRO A 80 3.52 26.53 41.03
C PRO A 80 2.57 26.44 39.82
N ALA A 81 2.75 25.41 38.99
CA ALA A 81 1.94 25.24 37.78
C ALA A 81 0.53 24.74 38.11
N VAL A 82 -0.50 25.49 37.72
CA VAL A 82 -1.92 25.12 37.80
C VAL A 82 -2.66 25.62 36.58
N ASP A 83 -3.69 24.90 36.11
CA ASP A 83 -4.43 25.35 34.92
C ASP A 83 -5.35 26.53 35.25
N PRO A 84 -5.51 27.51 34.35
CA PRO A 84 -4.86 27.59 33.05
C PRO A 84 -3.38 28.01 33.16
N ILE A 85 -2.50 27.27 32.47
CA ILE A 85 -1.07 27.58 32.36
C ILE A 85 -0.84 28.82 31.49
N HIS A 86 -1.68 29.04 30.48
CA HIS A 86 -1.59 30.19 29.58
C HIS A 86 -2.51 31.33 30.02
N PHE A 87 -2.09 32.55 29.72
CA PHE A 87 -2.83 33.80 29.97
C PHE A 87 -3.07 34.58 28.67
N ASP A 88 -3.11 33.87 27.53
CA ASP A 88 -3.27 34.48 26.21
C ASP A 88 -4.65 35.14 26.01
N LYS A 89 -5.69 34.57 26.63
CA LYS A 89 -7.06 35.07 26.66
C LYS A 89 -7.75 34.66 27.97
N SER A 90 -8.78 35.39 28.37
CA SER A 90 -9.59 35.07 29.57
C SER A 90 -10.31 33.71 29.53
N ILE A 91 -10.42 33.11 28.34
CA ILE A 91 -11.02 31.78 28.12
C ILE A 91 -10.00 30.64 28.20
N ALA A 92 -8.75 30.92 28.57
CA ALA A 92 -7.75 29.88 28.78
C ALA A 92 -8.23 28.89 29.84
N GLY A 93 -7.96 27.62 29.59
CA GLY A 93 -8.39 26.51 30.44
C GLY A 93 -7.34 25.41 30.45
N VAL A 94 -7.78 24.16 30.63
CA VAL A 94 -6.89 22.99 30.60
C VAL A 94 -6.26 22.86 29.21
N GLY A 95 -4.94 22.79 29.18
CA GLY A 95 -4.11 22.49 28.00
C GLY A 95 -3.19 21.29 28.26
N PRO A 96 -2.32 20.92 27.30
CA PRO A 96 -1.55 19.69 27.40
C PRO A 96 -0.30 19.83 28.29
N GLY A 97 0.16 21.07 28.55
CA GLY A 97 1.45 21.34 29.17
C GLY A 97 1.60 20.81 30.60
N ARG A 98 0.54 20.85 31.42
CA ARG A 98 0.61 20.39 32.80
C ARG A 98 0.74 18.87 32.89
N SER A 99 -0.14 18.13 32.20
CA SER A 99 -0.10 16.66 32.12
C SER A 99 1.17 16.14 31.44
N PHE A 100 1.72 16.89 30.47
CA PHE A 100 3.04 16.62 29.91
C PHE A 100 4.12 16.67 31.00
N ALA A 101 4.16 17.75 31.78
CA ALA A 101 5.14 17.91 32.84
C ALA A 101 4.98 16.88 33.97
N GLU A 102 3.75 16.50 34.31
CA GLU A 102 3.46 15.44 35.28
C GLU A 102 4.06 14.11 34.80
N ALA A 103 3.79 13.72 33.56
CA ALA A 103 4.33 12.48 32.99
C ALA A 103 5.87 12.47 32.91
N ILE A 104 6.51 13.59 32.55
CA ILE A 104 7.99 13.67 32.56
C ILE A 104 8.55 13.59 33.99
N ALA A 105 7.93 14.28 34.95
CA ALA A 105 8.40 14.27 36.34
C ALA A 105 8.22 12.88 37.00
N ASP A 106 7.20 12.12 36.61
CA ASP A 106 6.99 10.76 37.10
C ASP A 106 8.06 9.79 36.59
N GLU A 107 8.55 9.98 35.36
CA GLU A 107 9.64 9.16 34.77
C GLU A 107 11.05 9.62 35.16
N GLN A 108 11.22 10.90 35.51
CA GLN A 108 12.51 11.49 35.89
C GLN A 108 12.46 12.02 37.33
N GLU A 109 12.76 11.16 38.29
CA GLU A 109 12.57 11.46 39.73
C GLU A 109 13.38 12.69 40.22
N ASP A 110 14.53 12.97 39.62
CA ASP A 110 15.52 13.95 40.07
C ASP A 110 15.40 15.35 39.44
N VAL A 111 14.40 15.60 38.59
CA VAL A 111 14.26 16.88 37.86
C VAL A 111 13.00 17.64 38.26
N VAL A 112 13.08 18.96 38.16
CA VAL A 112 11.92 19.86 38.24
C VAL A 112 11.62 20.36 36.84
N ILE A 113 10.35 20.40 36.48
CA ILE A 113 9.88 20.80 35.15
C ILE A 113 9.40 22.25 35.17
N GLY A 114 9.96 23.08 34.29
CA GLY A 114 9.60 24.48 34.10
C GLY A 114 8.85 24.69 32.78
N LEU A 115 7.57 25.04 32.85
CA LEU A 115 6.74 25.34 31.69
C LEU A 115 6.83 26.82 31.31
N ILE A 116 7.11 27.11 30.04
CA ILE A 116 7.19 28.47 29.50
C ILE A 116 5.96 28.69 28.59
N PRO A 117 4.85 29.26 29.11
CA PRO A 117 3.66 29.52 28.30
C PRO A 117 3.92 30.64 27.30
N ALA A 118 3.72 30.36 26.01
CA ALA A 118 3.89 31.32 24.92
C ALA A 118 2.86 31.17 23.79
N ALA A 119 1.91 30.22 23.87
CA ALA A 119 0.91 30.03 22.85
C ALA A 119 -0.08 31.21 22.75
N CYS A 120 -0.50 31.54 21.53
CA CYS A 120 -1.33 32.69 21.20
C CYS A 120 -2.60 32.25 20.44
N GLY A 121 -3.77 32.31 21.10
CA GLY A 121 -5.03 31.83 20.54
C GLY A 121 -5.42 32.48 19.21
N GLY A 122 -5.57 31.64 18.17
CA GLY A 122 -5.98 32.04 16.83
C GLY A 122 -4.83 32.59 15.95
N SER A 123 -3.58 32.52 16.40
CA SER A 123 -2.44 32.93 15.57
C SER A 123 -2.21 31.94 14.42
N SER A 124 -2.06 32.47 13.20
CA SER A 124 -1.50 31.72 12.06
C SER A 124 0.02 31.66 12.18
N ILE A 125 0.66 30.65 11.57
CA ILE A 125 2.12 30.53 11.52
C ILE A 125 2.81 31.76 10.90
N THR A 126 2.09 32.50 10.05
CA THR A 126 2.58 33.77 9.46
C THR A 126 2.77 34.90 10.48
N LYS A 127 2.18 34.78 11.67
CA LYS A 127 2.40 35.70 12.81
C LYS A 127 3.60 35.28 13.68
N TRP A 128 4.13 34.08 13.50
CA TRP A 128 5.29 33.56 14.22
C TRP A 128 6.59 33.91 13.50
N VAL A 129 6.81 35.21 13.32
CA VAL A 129 8.01 35.79 12.71
C VAL A 129 8.50 36.97 13.55
N PRO A 130 9.79 37.35 13.48
CA PRO A 130 10.29 38.55 14.16
C PRO A 130 9.46 39.79 13.83
N GLY A 131 8.99 40.50 14.86
CA GLY A 131 8.11 41.67 14.74
C GLY A 131 6.67 41.36 14.33
N GLY A 132 6.28 40.08 14.25
CA GLY A 132 4.93 39.64 13.88
C GLY A 132 3.92 39.93 14.98
N TYR A 133 3.04 40.91 14.77
CA TYR A 133 2.00 41.28 15.74
C TYR A 133 0.70 40.48 15.53
N HIS A 134 0.12 39.93 16.60
CA HIS A 134 -1.19 39.25 16.58
C HIS A 134 -2.25 40.03 17.35
N GLU A 135 -3.24 40.52 16.62
CA GLU A 135 -4.20 41.51 17.12
C GLU A 135 -5.13 40.97 18.22
N GLN A 136 -5.45 39.67 18.18
CA GLN A 136 -6.42 39.07 19.12
C GLN A 136 -5.87 38.91 20.54
N THR A 137 -4.56 38.76 20.68
CA THR A 137 -3.86 38.64 21.97
C THR A 137 -3.07 39.90 22.31
N LYS A 138 -2.95 40.85 21.37
CA LYS A 138 -2.15 42.09 21.48
C LYS A 138 -0.69 41.80 21.85
N SER A 139 -0.15 40.77 21.22
CA SER A 139 1.18 40.21 21.53
C SER A 139 1.99 39.99 20.26
N TYR A 140 3.27 39.71 20.41
CA TYR A 140 4.21 39.38 19.34
C TYR A 140 4.64 37.92 19.50
N PRO A 141 3.91 36.93 18.95
CA PRO A 141 4.03 35.52 19.37
C PRO A 141 5.44 34.96 19.35
N TYR A 142 6.22 35.25 18.30
CA TYR A 142 7.62 34.81 18.19
C TYR A 142 8.53 35.55 19.20
N ASP A 143 8.47 36.88 19.22
CA ASP A 143 9.36 37.71 20.05
C ASP A 143 9.11 37.47 21.54
N ASP A 144 7.85 37.31 21.93
CA ASP A 144 7.44 37.01 23.30
C ASP A 144 7.89 35.60 23.71
N ALA A 145 7.74 34.59 22.83
CA ALA A 145 8.23 33.23 23.08
C ALA A 145 9.76 33.22 23.31
N VAL A 146 10.51 33.93 22.46
CA VAL A 146 11.97 34.04 22.59
C VAL A 146 12.37 34.77 23.87
N SER A 147 11.76 35.92 24.15
CA SER A 147 12.05 36.72 25.35
C SER A 147 11.79 35.94 26.64
N ARG A 148 10.64 35.27 26.72
CA ARG A 148 10.27 34.44 27.89
C ARG A 148 11.18 33.24 28.04
N THR A 149 11.57 32.59 26.94
CA THR A 149 12.48 31.45 26.97
C THR A 149 13.88 31.87 27.41
N LYS A 150 14.42 32.98 26.88
CA LYS A 150 15.71 33.52 27.31
C LYS A 150 15.72 33.90 28.80
N ARG A 151 14.63 34.46 29.31
CA ARG A 151 14.47 34.73 30.75
C ARG A 151 14.50 33.41 31.55
N ALA A 152 13.76 32.40 31.12
CA ALA A 152 13.71 31.10 31.80
C ALA A 152 15.07 30.39 31.79
N MET A 153 15.80 30.44 30.67
CA MET A 153 17.14 29.86 30.52
C MET A 153 18.23 30.50 31.40
N GLN A 154 17.92 31.59 32.12
CA GLN A 154 18.79 32.09 33.19
C GLN A 154 18.77 31.15 34.41
N ASP A 155 17.65 30.48 34.65
CA ASP A 155 17.41 29.65 35.83
C ASP A 155 17.50 28.14 35.55
N GLY A 156 17.16 27.70 34.33
CA GLY A 156 17.18 26.27 33.94
C GLY A 156 17.75 26.01 32.54
N THR A 157 17.65 24.77 32.09
CA THR A 157 18.10 24.34 30.75
C THR A 157 16.89 24.02 29.87
N LEU A 158 16.83 24.62 28.68
CA LEU A 158 15.79 24.32 27.69
C LEU A 158 15.98 22.89 27.17
N LYS A 159 14.92 22.08 27.24
CA LYS A 159 14.95 20.65 26.91
C LYS A 159 14.03 20.28 25.76
N GLY A 160 13.10 21.15 25.38
CA GLY A 160 12.31 20.95 24.17
C GLY A 160 11.29 22.04 23.92
N ILE A 161 10.72 22.01 22.72
CA ILE A 161 9.64 22.87 22.26
C ILE A 161 8.43 22.00 21.96
N LEU A 162 7.30 22.33 22.57
CA LEU A 162 6.01 21.74 22.25
C LEU A 162 5.27 22.72 21.35
N TRP A 163 5.00 22.31 20.13
CA TRP A 163 4.31 23.08 19.11
C TRP A 163 2.96 22.45 18.79
N HIS A 164 1.88 23.19 19.00
CA HIS A 164 0.56 22.78 18.50
C HIS A 164 -0.17 23.96 17.84
N GLN A 165 -0.16 23.94 16.51
CA GLN A 165 -0.73 24.99 15.67
C GLN A 165 -1.05 24.45 14.28
N GLY A 166 -2.03 25.05 13.62
CA GLY A 166 -2.28 24.86 12.19
C GLY A 166 -3.72 25.13 11.80
N GLU A 167 -4.67 25.14 12.75
CA GLU A 167 -6.09 25.35 12.46
C GLU A 167 -6.38 26.77 11.93
N ALA A 168 -5.49 27.74 12.17
CA ALA A 168 -5.60 29.07 11.56
C ALA A 168 -5.10 29.11 10.11
N ASP A 169 -4.41 28.07 9.62
CA ASP A 169 -3.74 28.01 8.33
C ASP A 169 -4.38 27.04 7.32
N VAL A 170 -5.45 26.33 7.70
CA VAL A 170 -6.25 25.43 6.85
C VAL A 170 -7.10 26.17 5.80
N SER A 171 -6.45 26.94 4.93
CA SER A 171 -7.10 27.79 3.92
C SER A 171 -6.16 28.13 2.77
N GLY A 172 -6.32 27.43 1.64
CA GLY A 172 -5.70 27.72 0.34
C GLY A 172 -4.19 27.96 0.42
N LYS A 173 -3.75 29.17 0.05
CA LYS A 173 -2.32 29.52 0.04
C LYS A 173 -1.63 29.39 1.40
N ARG A 174 -2.35 29.48 2.52
CA ARG A 174 -1.73 29.32 3.84
C ARG A 174 -1.38 27.86 4.12
N ALA A 175 -2.27 26.93 3.77
CA ALA A 175 -2.00 25.50 3.85
C ALA A 175 -0.84 25.11 2.91
N ALA A 176 -0.84 25.65 1.69
CA ALA A 176 0.22 25.41 0.71
C ALA A 176 1.62 25.91 1.11
N ASN A 177 1.72 26.89 2.01
CA ASN A 177 3.01 27.42 2.48
C ASN A 177 3.33 26.97 3.92
N TYR A 178 2.49 26.14 4.53
CA TYR A 178 2.59 25.82 5.95
C TYR A 178 3.92 25.13 6.29
N GLU A 179 4.25 24.09 5.53
CA GLU A 179 5.47 23.28 5.68
C GLU A 179 6.74 24.14 5.62
N LYS A 180 6.86 24.99 4.61
CA LYS A 180 7.99 25.91 4.47
C LYS A 180 8.10 26.84 5.69
N ASN A 181 6.99 27.41 6.14
CA ASN A 181 6.98 28.33 7.27
C ASN A 181 7.29 27.61 8.59
N LEU A 182 6.85 26.36 8.74
CA LEU A 182 7.12 25.50 9.88
C LEU A 182 8.62 25.21 9.99
N ASN A 183 9.23 24.72 8.92
CA ASN A 183 10.67 24.48 8.84
C ASN A 183 11.48 25.73 9.19
N VAL A 184 11.13 26.88 8.59
CA VAL A 184 11.81 28.16 8.85
C VAL A 184 11.67 28.58 10.32
N LEU A 185 10.49 28.44 10.91
CA LEU A 185 10.26 28.80 12.32
C LEU A 185 11.05 27.90 13.27
N MET A 186 11.02 26.58 13.07
CA MET A 186 11.67 25.62 13.94
C MET A 186 13.20 25.73 13.88
N ASN A 187 13.76 25.88 12.69
CA ASN A 187 15.19 26.17 12.53
C ASN A 187 15.58 27.48 13.20
N ARG A 188 14.74 28.52 13.08
CA ARG A 188 14.99 29.79 13.76
C ARG A 188 15.02 29.64 15.27
N PHE A 189 14.10 28.87 15.87
CA PHE A 189 14.15 28.60 17.31
C PHE A 189 15.44 27.89 17.74
N ARG A 190 15.86 26.86 16.99
CA ARG A 190 17.14 26.16 17.25
C ARG A 190 18.34 27.10 17.19
N THR A 191 18.40 27.97 16.18
CA THR A 191 19.43 29.00 16.07
C THR A 191 19.38 29.98 17.23
N GLU A 192 18.19 30.51 17.55
CA GLU A 192 17.99 31.53 18.58
C GLU A 192 18.38 31.04 19.98
N PHE A 193 18.15 29.75 20.26
CA PHE A 193 18.51 29.12 21.54
C PHE A 193 19.85 28.39 21.50
N SER A 194 20.58 28.47 20.38
CA SER A 194 21.91 27.88 20.18
C SER A 194 21.97 26.38 20.48
N ASP A 195 20.90 25.66 20.09
CA ASP A 195 20.81 24.21 20.24
C ASP A 195 20.25 23.61 18.94
N PRO A 196 21.12 23.11 18.04
CA PRO A 196 20.69 22.51 16.78
C PRO A 196 19.95 21.17 16.97
N ASN A 197 20.12 20.53 18.12
CA ASN A 197 19.51 19.23 18.45
C ASN A 197 18.33 19.39 19.41
N LEU A 198 17.86 20.63 19.64
CA LEU A 198 16.75 20.89 20.55
C LEU A 198 15.53 20.05 20.13
N PRO A 199 15.00 19.18 21.01
CA PRO A 199 13.82 18.38 20.72
C PRO A 199 12.60 19.24 20.39
N ILE A 200 11.92 18.95 19.28
CA ILE A 200 10.71 19.66 18.85
C ILE A 200 9.57 18.65 18.66
N LEU A 201 8.51 18.80 19.43
CA LEU A 201 7.30 18.00 19.27
C LEU A 201 6.22 18.79 18.57
N VAL A 202 5.69 18.25 17.48
CA VAL A 202 4.58 18.83 16.72
C VAL A 202 3.32 17.99 16.90
N GLY A 203 2.26 18.62 17.40
CA GLY A 203 0.99 17.95 17.67
C GLY A 203 0.03 18.02 16.48
N GLN A 204 -0.64 16.90 16.21
CA GLN A 204 -1.65 16.76 15.18
C GLN A 204 -2.90 17.62 15.45
N LEU A 205 -3.47 18.21 14.40
CA LEU A 205 -4.72 18.98 14.49
C LEU A 205 -5.88 18.10 14.99
N GLY A 206 -6.90 18.71 15.59
CA GLY A 206 -8.07 17.97 16.07
C GLY A 206 -8.87 17.28 14.95
N GLN A 207 -9.20 16.00 15.16
CA GLN A 207 -10.05 15.20 14.27
C GLN A 207 -11.44 15.04 14.89
N PHE A 208 -12.38 15.91 14.48
CA PHE A 208 -13.72 15.94 15.08
C PHE A 208 -14.78 15.54 14.05
N PRO A 209 -15.65 14.54 14.35
CA PRO A 209 -16.68 14.07 13.40
C PRO A 209 -17.62 15.18 12.89
N THR A 210 -17.87 16.18 13.73
CA THR A 210 -18.71 17.33 13.44
C THR A 210 -18.06 18.35 12.50
N ARG A 211 -16.75 18.24 12.24
CA ARG A 211 -15.98 19.10 11.35
C ARG A 211 -14.89 18.26 10.66
N PRO A 212 -15.27 17.41 9.70
CA PRO A 212 -14.32 16.52 9.03
C PRO A 212 -13.25 17.33 8.30
N TRP A 213 -12.07 16.73 8.17
CA TRP A 213 -10.96 17.35 7.49
C TRP A 213 -11.25 17.56 6.00
N ASN A 214 -10.80 18.70 5.51
CA ASN A 214 -10.78 19.00 4.08
C ASN A 214 -9.35 18.91 3.54
N ALA A 215 -9.18 19.06 2.23
CA ALA A 215 -7.87 18.96 1.57
C ALA A 215 -6.79 19.86 2.22
N ASP A 216 -7.15 21.09 2.61
CA ASP A 216 -6.22 22.02 3.27
C ASP A 216 -5.82 21.55 4.68
N THR A 217 -6.72 20.89 5.40
CA THR A 217 -6.44 20.32 6.73
C THR A 217 -5.50 19.12 6.61
N PHE A 218 -5.76 18.22 5.65
CA PHE A 218 -4.85 17.13 5.33
C PHE A 218 -3.47 17.64 4.90
N GLN A 219 -3.40 18.76 4.18
CA GLN A 219 -2.14 19.33 3.76
C GLN A 219 -1.32 19.89 4.94
N VAL A 220 -1.95 20.57 5.90
CA VAL A 220 -1.29 21.05 7.11
C VAL A 220 -0.87 19.90 8.02
N ASP A 221 -1.71 18.87 8.17
CA ASP A 221 -1.37 17.65 8.91
C ASP A 221 -0.17 16.94 8.30
N ARG A 222 -0.17 16.76 6.97
CA ARG A 222 0.95 16.18 6.25
C ARG A 222 2.24 16.96 6.49
N ALA A 223 2.19 18.30 6.43
CA ALA A 223 3.36 19.13 6.71
C ALA A 223 3.92 18.95 8.14
N LEU A 224 3.06 18.70 9.14
CA LEU A 224 3.50 18.40 10.52
C LEU A 224 4.16 17.01 10.60
N ARG A 225 3.61 16.03 9.88
CA ARG A 225 4.18 14.66 9.80
C ARG A 225 5.52 14.65 9.06
N ASP A 226 5.58 15.27 7.89
CA ASP A 226 6.77 15.37 7.06
C ASP A 226 7.88 16.09 7.84
N PHE A 227 7.57 17.19 8.53
CA PHE A 227 8.54 17.85 9.42
C PHE A 227 9.15 16.90 10.45
N ALA A 228 8.31 16.13 11.15
CA ALA A 228 8.80 15.19 12.16
C ALA A 228 9.58 14.00 11.57
N MET A 229 9.28 13.62 10.32
CA MET A 229 9.96 12.53 9.62
C MET A 229 11.33 12.97 9.06
N GLU A 230 11.41 14.19 8.55
CA GLU A 230 12.57 14.71 7.83
C GLU A 230 13.55 15.47 8.73
N THR A 231 13.12 15.90 9.92
CA THR A 231 13.93 16.70 10.84
C THR A 231 14.43 15.88 12.02
N ASP A 232 15.75 15.82 12.19
CA ASP A 232 16.37 15.20 13.37
C ASP A 232 15.89 15.86 14.66
N TYR A 233 15.75 15.06 15.72
CA TYR A 233 15.22 15.51 17.02
C TYR A 233 13.83 16.18 16.92
N ALA A 234 12.99 15.72 15.99
CA ALA A 234 11.58 16.10 15.92
C ALA A 234 10.66 14.89 16.12
N GLY A 235 9.47 15.11 16.67
CA GLY A 235 8.48 14.06 16.91
C GLY A 235 7.06 14.52 16.60
N PHE A 236 6.29 13.65 15.95
CA PHE A 236 4.87 13.88 15.66
C PHE A 236 3.99 13.22 16.72
N VAL A 237 2.95 13.93 17.18
CA VAL A 237 2.04 13.43 18.22
C VAL A 237 0.60 13.39 17.72
N SER A 238 0.06 12.18 17.58
CA SER A 238 -1.30 11.94 17.07
C SER A 238 -2.39 12.43 18.03
N SER A 239 -3.43 13.01 17.43
CA SER A 239 -4.67 13.44 18.10
C SER A 239 -5.79 12.41 17.93
N ASP A 240 -5.50 11.20 17.45
CA ASP A 240 -6.49 10.16 17.20
C ASP A 240 -7.22 9.77 18.49
N GLY A 241 -8.54 9.66 18.39
CA GLY A 241 -9.44 9.34 19.51
C GLY A 241 -9.67 10.50 20.49
N LEU A 242 -9.07 11.67 20.27
CA LEU A 242 -9.29 12.85 21.10
C LEU A 242 -10.58 13.58 20.72
N THR A 243 -11.33 14.04 21.72
CA THR A 243 -12.63 14.68 21.56
C THR A 243 -12.57 16.20 21.77
N CYS A 244 -13.54 16.91 21.19
CA CYS A 244 -13.67 18.35 21.32
C CYS A 244 -14.78 18.77 22.29
N LYS A 245 -14.70 20.04 22.68
CA LYS A 245 -15.80 20.78 23.27
C LYS A 245 -16.93 20.96 22.24
N PRO A 246 -18.13 21.40 22.70
CA PRO A 246 -19.25 21.72 21.80
C PRO A 246 -18.98 22.80 20.74
N ASP A 247 -17.82 23.48 20.78
CA ASP A 247 -17.39 24.43 19.75
C ASP A 247 -16.76 23.75 18.51
N ASN A 248 -16.63 22.43 18.53
CA ASN A 248 -16.14 21.58 17.43
C ASN A 248 -14.76 22.01 16.90
N THR A 249 -13.95 22.66 17.74
CA THR A 249 -12.64 23.23 17.35
C THR A 249 -11.58 22.99 18.42
N HIS A 250 -11.94 23.09 19.70
CA HIS A 250 -10.98 22.93 20.78
C HIS A 250 -11.15 21.59 21.50
N PHE A 251 -10.03 20.94 21.82
CA PHE A 251 -10.05 19.73 22.62
C PHE A 251 -10.72 19.97 23.98
N ASP A 252 -11.44 18.96 24.48
CA ASP A 252 -11.95 18.97 25.85
C ASP A 252 -10.84 18.71 26.88
N ALA A 253 -11.14 18.87 28.18
CA ALA A 253 -10.14 18.74 29.23
C ALA A 253 -9.55 17.33 29.32
N LYS A 254 -10.37 16.28 29.12
CA LYS A 254 -9.90 14.89 29.14
C LYS A 254 -8.88 14.65 28.02
N SER A 255 -9.22 15.12 26.83
CA SER A 255 -8.40 14.97 25.62
C SER A 255 -7.10 15.77 25.72
N GLN A 256 -7.13 16.96 26.30
CA GLN A 256 -5.92 17.76 26.54
C GLN A 256 -4.94 17.06 27.50
N ARG A 257 -5.44 16.40 28.55
CA ARG A 257 -4.58 15.65 29.48
C ARG A 257 -3.94 14.43 28.81
N GLU A 258 -4.73 13.67 28.06
CA GLU A 258 -4.21 12.53 27.28
C GLU A 258 -3.20 13.00 26.23
N PHE A 259 -3.46 14.12 25.57
CA PHE A 259 -2.55 14.65 24.58
C PHE A 259 -1.22 15.11 25.20
N GLY A 260 -1.25 15.69 26.40
CA GLY A 260 -0.04 15.98 27.17
C GLY A 260 0.76 14.71 27.53
N ARG A 261 0.08 13.62 27.89
CA ARG A 261 0.71 12.32 28.14
C ARG A 261 1.41 11.79 26.88
N ARG A 262 0.74 11.84 25.72
CA ARG A 262 1.33 11.44 24.42
C ARG A 262 2.51 12.31 24.01
N LEU A 263 2.46 13.62 24.27
CA LEU A 263 3.59 14.51 24.08
C LEU A 263 4.79 14.08 24.95
N ALA A 264 4.55 13.66 26.20
CA ALA A 264 5.62 13.21 27.10
C ALA A 264 6.24 11.89 26.62
N GLU A 265 5.42 10.93 26.18
CA GLU A 265 5.88 9.67 25.60
C GLU A 265 6.75 9.91 24.36
N ALA A 266 6.30 10.77 23.44
CA ALA A 266 7.06 11.11 22.25
C ALA A 266 8.40 11.79 22.60
N TYR A 267 8.40 12.68 23.59
CA TYR A 267 9.64 13.31 24.07
C TYR A 267 10.62 12.28 24.63
N LEU A 268 10.16 11.42 25.54
CA LEU A 268 10.99 10.40 26.20
C LEU A 268 11.57 9.40 25.18
N LYS A 269 10.76 8.97 24.22
CA LYS A 269 11.21 8.12 23.11
C LYS A 269 12.31 8.81 22.31
N LEU A 270 12.07 10.05 21.88
CA LEU A 270 13.02 10.82 21.06
C LEU A 270 14.37 11.00 21.76
N ILE A 271 14.37 11.30 23.06
CA ILE A 271 15.62 11.42 23.81
C ILE A 271 16.25 10.06 24.09
N SER A 272 15.49 8.98 24.28
CA SER A 272 16.05 7.63 24.47
C SER A 272 16.77 7.13 23.21
N GLU A 273 16.17 7.34 22.04
CA GLU A 273 16.73 6.97 20.73
C GLU A 273 18.00 7.78 20.41
N ALA A 274 17.99 9.07 20.78
CA ALA A 274 19.17 9.90 20.76
C ALA A 274 20.26 9.35 21.68
N HIS A 275 19.96 8.93 22.92
CA HIS A 275 20.96 8.37 23.84
C HIS A 275 21.49 6.99 23.40
N SER A 276 20.70 6.17 22.70
CA SER A 276 21.18 4.91 22.10
C SER A 276 22.01 5.12 20.82
N SER A 277 21.82 6.24 20.11
CA SER A 277 22.66 6.68 18.98
C SER A 277 23.78 7.66 19.37
N SER A 278 23.84 8.05 20.64
CA SER A 278 24.84 8.95 21.23
C SER A 278 25.24 8.53 22.65
N GLY A 279 25.57 7.25 22.82
CA GLY A 279 26.46 6.90 23.93
C GLY A 279 27.75 7.73 23.77
N PRO A 280 28.23 8.45 24.79
CA PRO A 280 29.48 9.20 24.69
C PRO A 280 30.61 8.23 24.35
N GLY A 281 31.08 8.24 23.09
CA GLY A 281 32.11 7.35 22.57
C GLY A 281 31.76 6.52 21.33
N SER A 282 30.53 6.56 20.79
CA SER A 282 30.21 5.85 19.53
C SER A 282 30.81 6.55 18.31
N PRO A 283 31.55 5.85 17.43
CA PRO A 283 32.13 6.45 16.23
C PRO A 283 31.09 7.04 15.28
N ARG A 284 31.23 8.33 14.94
CA ARG A 284 30.36 9.07 14.00
C ARG A 284 31.13 10.15 13.25
N PHE A 285 30.76 10.39 12.00
CA PHE A 285 31.22 11.52 11.18
C PHE A 285 30.05 12.10 10.39
N GLU A 286 29.95 13.43 10.33
CA GLU A 286 28.90 14.14 9.59
C GLU A 286 29.44 15.34 8.84
N SER A 287 28.82 15.65 7.71
CA SER A 287 29.17 16.82 6.93
C SER A 287 28.01 17.25 6.05
N GLY A 288 27.62 18.52 6.16
CA GLY A 288 26.86 19.25 5.14
C GLY A 288 27.76 20.10 4.24
N PHE A 289 29.08 19.90 4.29
CA PHE A 289 30.09 20.62 3.48
C PHE A 289 30.18 22.14 3.72
N GLU A 290 29.54 22.67 4.77
CA GLU A 290 29.62 24.08 5.17
C GLU A 290 31.02 24.50 5.63
N GLU A 291 31.81 23.56 6.12
CA GLU A 291 33.23 23.73 6.45
C GLU A 291 34.16 23.29 5.29
N ALA A 292 33.60 23.26 4.07
CA ALA A 292 34.21 22.73 2.87
C ALA A 292 34.63 21.25 3.01
N LEU A 293 35.89 20.91 2.66
CA LEU A 293 36.45 19.56 2.74
C LEU A 293 37.43 19.40 3.92
N ASP A 294 37.29 20.23 4.97
CA ASP A 294 38.12 20.06 6.16
C ASP A 294 37.89 18.68 6.80
N GLY A 295 38.98 17.99 7.15
CA GLY A 295 38.97 16.61 7.64
C GLY A 295 38.71 15.51 6.60
N TRP A 296 38.39 15.82 5.34
CA TRP A 296 38.20 14.81 4.31
C TRP A 296 39.53 14.29 3.75
N VAL A 297 39.55 13.02 3.33
CA VAL A 297 40.66 12.41 2.60
C VAL A 297 40.35 12.51 1.10
N ILE A 298 41.11 13.34 0.39
CA ILE A 298 40.94 13.60 -1.04
C ILE A 298 42.19 13.24 -1.82
N ASP A 299 42.01 12.80 -3.06
CA ASP A 299 43.13 12.68 -4.01
C ASP A 299 43.44 14.04 -4.63
N GLU A 300 44.54 14.66 -4.21
CA GLU A 300 44.98 15.98 -4.71
C GLU A 300 45.63 15.91 -6.11
N SER A 301 45.91 14.71 -6.63
CA SER A 301 46.61 14.55 -7.92
C SER A 301 45.72 14.84 -9.13
N GLU A 302 44.41 14.61 -9.01
CA GLU A 302 43.38 14.97 -10.01
C GLU A 302 42.09 15.47 -9.32
N PRO A 303 41.90 16.79 -9.13
CA PRO A 303 40.76 17.31 -8.37
C PRO A 303 39.47 17.25 -9.19
N MET A 304 38.85 16.07 -9.22
CA MET A 304 37.51 15.84 -9.79
C MET A 304 36.39 16.24 -8.80
N SER A 305 36.76 16.67 -7.60
CA SER A 305 35.82 16.95 -6.51
C SER A 305 36.00 18.37 -5.99
N SER A 306 34.90 19.12 -5.88
CA SER A 306 34.91 20.52 -5.46
C SER A 306 33.65 20.90 -4.69
N ILE A 307 33.78 21.85 -3.77
CA ILE A 307 32.63 22.41 -3.05
C ILE A 307 31.97 23.50 -3.90
N ARG A 308 30.65 23.43 -4.05
CA ARG A 308 29.86 24.31 -4.93
C ARG A 308 28.56 24.69 -4.25
N SER A 309 28.16 25.95 -4.36
CA SER A 309 26.87 26.41 -3.84
C SER A 309 25.71 25.84 -4.67
N GLU A 310 25.90 25.57 -5.97
CA GLU A 310 24.89 24.92 -6.79
C GLU A 310 24.71 23.44 -6.44
N ALA A 311 25.65 22.83 -5.71
CA ALA A 311 25.56 21.46 -5.21
C ALA A 311 24.92 21.37 -3.82
N ALA A 312 24.55 22.51 -3.21
CA ALA A 312 23.85 22.51 -1.93
C ALA A 312 22.40 22.04 -2.12
N HIS A 313 21.98 21.11 -1.27
CA HIS A 313 20.58 20.79 -1.01
C HIS A 313 20.09 21.52 0.25
N ASN A 314 20.90 21.47 1.31
CA ASN A 314 20.72 22.15 2.57
C ASN A 314 21.90 23.11 2.81
N GLY A 315 21.67 24.25 3.44
CA GLY A 315 22.74 25.23 3.69
C GLY A 315 23.23 25.93 2.43
N ASP A 316 24.49 26.40 2.47
CA ASP A 316 25.10 27.23 1.42
C ASP A 316 26.03 26.43 0.50
N TRP A 317 26.50 25.24 0.92
CA TRP A 317 27.53 24.48 0.21
C TRP A 317 27.22 23.00 0.10
N GLY A 318 27.61 22.39 -1.03
CA GLY A 318 27.58 20.93 -1.21
C GLY A 318 28.79 20.45 -2.01
N LEU A 319 29.00 19.13 -2.06
CA LEU A 319 30.08 18.52 -2.81
C LEU A 319 29.63 18.22 -4.24
N ARG A 320 30.43 18.65 -5.23
CA ARG A 320 30.29 18.25 -6.63
C ARG A 320 31.46 17.37 -7.05
N VAL A 321 31.14 16.19 -7.55
CA VAL A 321 32.03 15.32 -8.31
C VAL A 321 31.80 15.59 -9.79
N GLU A 322 32.81 16.11 -10.48
CA GLU A 322 32.90 16.34 -11.92
C GLU A 322 33.99 15.45 -12.52
N ASP A 323 33.63 14.20 -12.80
CA ASP A 323 34.51 13.23 -13.44
C ASP A 323 34.31 13.20 -14.96
N SER A 324 35.37 13.56 -15.68
CA SER A 324 35.44 13.49 -17.15
C SER A 324 36.50 12.50 -17.65
N SER A 325 37.17 11.79 -16.73
CA SER A 325 38.20 10.81 -17.05
C SER A 325 37.58 9.52 -17.57
N THR A 326 38.22 8.93 -18.58
CA THR A 326 37.89 7.58 -19.07
C THR A 326 38.89 6.54 -18.60
N GLU A 327 39.82 6.91 -17.72
CA GLU A 327 40.91 6.05 -17.26
C GLU A 327 40.91 5.89 -15.73
N GLU A 328 40.74 6.99 -15.01
CA GLU A 328 40.70 7.06 -13.55
C GLU A 328 39.28 7.33 -13.04
N GLY A 329 39.12 7.52 -11.72
CA GLY A 329 37.86 7.89 -11.08
C GLY A 329 38.09 8.79 -9.86
N SER A 330 37.12 9.64 -9.53
CA SER A 330 37.16 10.59 -8.41
C SER A 330 37.25 9.92 -7.05
N SER A 331 37.90 10.50 -6.05
CA SER A 331 38.01 9.89 -4.72
C SER A 331 37.87 10.92 -3.61
N VAL A 332 36.84 10.77 -2.78
CA VAL A 332 36.59 11.59 -1.59
C VAL A 332 36.12 10.69 -0.46
N ALA A 333 36.90 10.56 0.62
CA ALA A 333 36.57 9.70 1.77
C ALA A 333 36.45 10.49 3.07
N THR A 334 35.59 10.02 3.97
CA THR A 334 35.54 10.50 5.36
C THR A 334 36.85 10.18 6.08
N PRO A 335 37.16 10.82 7.23
CA PRO A 335 38.08 10.23 8.19
C PRO A 335 37.69 8.79 8.52
N ARG A 336 38.69 7.97 8.81
CA ARG A 336 38.47 6.63 9.37
C ARG A 336 37.97 6.74 10.80
N LEU A 337 36.95 5.96 11.09
CA LEU A 337 36.34 5.81 12.40
C LEU A 337 36.72 4.45 12.98
N PRO A 338 36.91 4.32 14.31
CA PRO A 338 37.09 3.02 14.94
C PRO A 338 35.92 2.08 14.62
N ALA A 339 36.20 0.80 14.42
CA ALA A 339 35.21 -0.25 14.20
C ALA A 339 35.58 -1.49 15.01
N GLU A 340 34.58 -2.26 15.44
CA GLU A 340 34.79 -3.58 16.04
C GLU A 340 34.07 -4.64 15.19
N PRO A 341 34.62 -5.86 15.03
CA PRO A 341 33.96 -6.92 14.29
C PRO A 341 32.54 -7.18 14.78
N GLY A 342 31.59 -7.31 13.85
CA GLY A 342 30.16 -7.49 14.14
C GLY A 342 29.38 -6.19 14.36
N GLN A 343 30.04 -5.04 14.55
CA GLN A 343 29.34 -3.75 14.57
C GLN A 343 28.76 -3.44 13.19
N ILE A 344 27.57 -2.88 13.15
CA ILE A 344 26.91 -2.48 11.91
C ILE A 344 27.13 -0.99 11.70
N PHE A 345 27.55 -0.61 10.50
CA PHE A 345 27.73 0.78 10.12
C PHE A 345 26.77 1.17 9.00
N ARG A 346 26.32 2.42 9.02
CA ARG A 346 25.54 3.04 7.95
C ARG A 346 26.26 4.28 7.46
N PHE A 347 26.38 4.38 6.14
CA PHE A 347 26.82 5.58 5.45
C PHE A 347 25.65 6.11 4.61
N ARG A 348 25.14 7.28 4.99
CA ARG A 348 24.00 7.95 4.37
C ARG A 348 24.45 9.29 3.78
N PHE A 349 23.87 9.65 2.64
CA PHE A 349 24.08 10.94 2.00
C PHE A 349 22.91 11.28 1.06
N LEU A 350 22.64 12.57 0.88
CA LEU A 350 21.81 13.05 -0.21
C LEU A 350 22.65 13.15 -1.48
N ALA A 351 22.10 12.73 -2.61
CA ALA A 351 22.75 12.96 -3.90
C ALA A 351 21.76 13.21 -5.03
N ARG A 352 22.21 13.93 -6.06
CA ARG A 352 21.57 13.95 -7.38
C ARG A 352 22.62 13.83 -8.47
N ARG A 353 22.32 13.02 -9.47
CA ARG A 353 23.14 12.90 -10.67
C ARG A 353 22.69 13.92 -11.71
N ILE A 354 23.59 14.84 -12.06
CA ILE A 354 23.34 15.82 -13.11
C ILE A 354 23.49 15.17 -14.49
N ASP A 355 24.59 14.45 -14.70
CA ASP A 355 24.90 13.79 -15.96
C ASP A 355 25.79 12.54 -15.79
N GLY A 356 25.85 11.73 -16.85
CA GLY A 356 26.68 10.54 -16.90
C GLY A 356 26.16 9.37 -16.05
N LYS A 357 27.06 8.50 -15.56
CA LYS A 357 26.75 7.32 -14.74
C LYS A 357 27.99 6.87 -13.96
N GLY A 358 27.84 5.85 -13.11
CA GLY A 358 28.97 5.19 -12.48
C GLY A 358 29.59 6.02 -11.36
N VAL A 359 28.79 6.42 -10.37
CA VAL A 359 29.29 7.04 -9.13
C VAL A 359 28.46 6.55 -7.96
N GLY A 360 29.08 6.36 -6.81
CA GLY A 360 28.42 5.79 -5.64
C GLY A 360 29.13 6.10 -4.33
N GLY A 361 28.49 5.67 -3.25
CA GLY A 361 29.06 5.66 -1.91
C GLY A 361 29.37 4.25 -1.45
N TYR A 362 30.45 4.09 -0.69
CA TYR A 362 31.00 2.83 -0.23
C TYR A 362 31.23 2.87 1.28
N LEU A 363 31.11 1.70 1.93
CA LEU A 363 31.62 1.44 3.27
C LEU A 363 32.84 0.53 3.17
N LEU A 364 34.01 1.04 3.54
CA LEU A 364 35.27 0.29 3.48
C LEU A 364 35.78 0.02 4.90
N PHE A 365 36.23 -1.22 5.16
CA PHE A 365 36.78 -1.64 6.45
C PHE A 365 38.27 -1.94 6.33
N TYR A 366 39.01 -1.71 7.41
CA TYR A 366 40.47 -1.86 7.45
C TYR A 366 40.95 -2.67 8.65
N ASP A 367 42.02 -3.43 8.46
CA ASP A 367 42.75 -4.14 9.52
C ASP A 367 43.72 -3.21 10.29
N ARG A 368 44.40 -3.75 11.31
CA ARG A 368 45.34 -2.98 12.14
C ARG A 368 46.57 -2.51 11.39
N GLU A 369 46.90 -3.17 10.30
CA GLU A 369 47.99 -2.86 9.39
C GLU A 369 47.57 -1.80 8.34
N GLY A 370 46.30 -1.42 8.30
CA GLY A 370 45.72 -0.43 7.40
C GLY A 370 45.37 -0.99 6.01
N HIS A 371 45.37 -2.31 5.84
CA HIS A 371 44.91 -2.94 4.61
C HIS A 371 43.38 -3.03 4.59
N ARG A 372 42.80 -2.79 3.41
CA ARG A 372 41.35 -2.96 3.19
C ARG A 372 40.98 -4.44 3.35
N ILE A 373 39.94 -4.68 4.14
CA ILE A 373 39.33 -6.00 4.30
C ILE A 373 38.14 -6.06 3.34
N ASP A 374 38.18 -7.00 2.41
CA ASP A 374 37.05 -7.26 1.53
C ASP A 374 35.97 -8.08 2.25
N SER A 375 34.72 -7.94 1.80
CA SER A 375 33.61 -8.70 2.38
C SER A 375 33.85 -10.21 2.25
N PRO A 376 33.61 -11.01 3.31
CA PRO A 376 33.80 -12.47 3.28
C PRO A 376 33.02 -13.19 2.18
N ASP A 377 31.91 -12.61 1.72
CA ASP A 377 31.04 -13.15 0.68
C ASP A 377 31.31 -12.58 -0.73
N GLY A 378 32.33 -11.74 -0.88
CA GLY A 378 32.71 -11.08 -2.13
C GLY A 378 31.75 -9.99 -2.60
N ARG A 379 30.77 -9.56 -1.80
CA ARG A 379 29.87 -8.45 -2.13
C ARG A 379 30.52 -7.11 -1.81
N GLU A 380 30.31 -6.12 -2.68
CA GLU A 380 30.76 -4.75 -2.42
C GLU A 380 29.74 -4.03 -1.51
N ASN A 381 30.23 -3.42 -0.43
CA ASN A 381 29.44 -2.56 0.44
C ASN A 381 29.25 -1.19 -0.22
N LEU A 382 28.41 -1.09 -1.26
CA LEU A 382 28.19 0.15 -1.99
C LEU A 382 26.72 0.42 -2.33
N VAL A 383 26.44 1.70 -2.64
CA VAL A 383 25.19 2.15 -3.26
C VAL A 383 25.49 3.09 -4.44
N SER A 384 24.92 2.79 -5.61
CA SER A 384 25.09 3.62 -6.82
C SER A 384 24.08 4.77 -6.89
N VAL A 385 24.55 5.97 -7.25
CA VAL A 385 23.71 7.15 -7.45
C VAL A 385 23.16 7.19 -8.87
N ASN A 386 21.85 7.08 -9.01
CA ASN A 386 21.20 6.96 -10.32
C ASN A 386 20.13 8.03 -10.60
N SER A 387 19.57 8.64 -9.55
CA SER A 387 18.48 9.61 -9.65
C SER A 387 18.96 10.95 -10.19
N ARG A 388 18.20 11.55 -11.11
CA ARG A 388 18.41 12.93 -11.58
C ARG A 388 17.85 14.01 -10.64
N THR A 389 17.04 13.60 -9.67
CA THR A 389 16.57 14.47 -8.57
C THR A 389 17.27 14.08 -7.28
N TRP A 390 17.33 14.99 -6.30
CA TRP A 390 17.83 14.70 -4.96
C TRP A 390 17.10 13.50 -4.36
N ARG A 391 17.87 12.55 -3.83
CA ARG A 391 17.41 11.37 -3.13
C ARG A 391 18.38 11.06 -2.01
N ASP A 392 17.85 10.48 -0.94
CA ASP A 392 18.65 9.78 0.05
C ASP A 392 19.20 8.49 -0.51
N TYR A 393 20.50 8.29 -0.27
CA TYR A 393 21.18 7.03 -0.48
C TYR A 393 21.73 6.57 0.85
N SER A 394 21.70 5.26 1.06
CA SER A 394 22.35 4.64 2.20
C SER A 394 22.98 3.32 1.81
N VAL A 395 24.15 3.06 2.37
CA VAL A 395 24.78 1.75 2.37
C VAL A 395 24.97 1.33 3.82
N VAL A 396 24.68 0.06 4.09
CA VAL A 396 24.81 -0.55 5.42
C VAL A 396 25.71 -1.77 5.29
N ALA A 397 26.60 -1.97 6.25
CA ALA A 397 27.49 -3.13 6.27
C ALA A 397 27.86 -3.53 7.70
N VAL A 398 28.07 -4.84 7.90
CA VAL A 398 28.65 -5.39 9.14
C VAL A 398 30.16 -5.32 9.03
N ALA A 399 30.83 -4.86 10.09
CA ALA A 399 32.28 -4.88 10.20
C ALA A 399 32.78 -6.34 10.21
N PRO A 400 33.63 -6.75 9.24
CA PRO A 400 34.11 -8.12 9.13
C PRO A 400 35.10 -8.49 10.25
N ASP A 401 35.38 -9.78 10.39
CA ASP A 401 36.42 -10.27 11.30
C ASP A 401 37.77 -9.59 11.03
N GLY A 402 38.39 -9.06 12.08
CA GLY A 402 39.67 -8.35 12.00
C GLY A 402 39.58 -6.86 11.69
N ALA A 403 38.39 -6.33 11.37
CA ALA A 403 38.20 -4.88 11.17
C ALA A 403 38.45 -4.10 12.47
N VAL A 404 39.19 -3.00 12.35
CA VAL A 404 39.43 -2.03 13.43
C VAL A 404 39.09 -0.59 13.05
N GLU A 405 38.90 -0.32 11.76
CA GLU A 405 38.52 0.99 11.24
C GLU A 405 37.51 0.85 10.09
N VAL A 406 36.70 1.90 9.89
CA VAL A 406 35.74 2.04 8.79
C VAL A 406 35.76 3.45 8.22
N GLU A 407 35.53 3.61 6.91
CA GLU A 407 35.32 4.91 6.27
C GLU A 407 34.17 4.87 5.26
N GLY A 408 33.57 6.03 5.04
CA GLY A 408 32.64 6.27 3.94
C GLY A 408 33.40 6.85 2.76
N TRP A 409 33.26 6.27 1.57
CA TRP A 409 33.99 6.69 0.39
C TRP A 409 33.04 7.02 -0.76
N LEU A 410 33.13 8.22 -1.32
CA LEU A 410 32.42 8.66 -2.52
C LEU A 410 33.37 8.55 -3.71
N HIS A 411 32.97 7.75 -4.71
CA HIS A 411 33.85 7.40 -5.83
C HIS A 411 33.08 7.20 -7.13
N SER A 412 33.66 7.69 -8.23
CA SER A 412 33.21 7.39 -9.60
C SER A 412 33.98 6.21 -10.19
N TYR A 413 33.29 5.35 -10.94
CA TYR A 413 33.82 4.12 -11.48
C TYR A 413 34.78 4.43 -12.62
N ARG A 414 35.93 3.75 -12.63
CA ARG A 414 36.89 3.88 -13.72
C ARG A 414 36.20 3.70 -15.07
N ARG A 415 36.51 4.60 -16.01
CA ARG A 415 35.98 4.66 -17.39
C ARG A 415 34.58 5.21 -17.56
N ASP A 416 33.83 5.42 -16.48
CA ASP A 416 32.55 6.11 -16.53
C ASP A 416 32.76 7.59 -16.20
N THR A 417 32.09 8.48 -16.94
CA THR A 417 32.08 9.91 -16.63
C THR A 417 30.79 10.28 -15.91
N SER A 418 30.86 11.21 -14.95
CA SER A 418 29.68 11.68 -14.22
C SER A 418 29.86 13.08 -13.66
N THR A 419 28.76 13.83 -13.64
CA THR A 419 28.61 15.00 -12.78
C THR A 419 27.55 14.71 -11.74
N THR A 420 27.92 14.68 -10.46
CA THR A 420 27.03 14.32 -9.35
C THR A 420 27.25 15.20 -8.14
N ASP A 421 26.14 15.63 -7.55
CA ASP A 421 26.11 16.44 -6.34
C ASP A 421 25.83 15.56 -5.13
N PHE A 422 26.49 15.85 -4.02
CA PHE A 422 26.32 15.21 -2.72
C PHE A 422 26.15 16.26 -1.64
N ASP A 423 25.33 15.96 -0.65
CA ASP A 423 25.10 16.81 0.52
C ASP A 423 24.60 15.96 1.71
N THR A 424 24.58 16.54 2.91
CA THR A 424 23.96 16.00 4.12
C THR A 424 24.37 14.54 4.37
N LEU A 425 25.65 14.36 4.66
CA LEU A 425 26.29 13.06 4.80
C LEU A 425 26.52 12.68 6.25
N ARG A 426 26.35 11.39 6.56
CA ARG A 426 26.53 10.80 7.88
C ARG A 426 27.11 9.38 7.77
N LEU A 427 28.19 9.13 8.49
CA LEU A 427 28.74 7.80 8.78
C LEU A 427 28.59 7.52 10.27
N GLU A 428 28.00 6.40 10.64
CA GLU A 428 27.73 6.08 12.04
C GLU A 428 27.60 4.57 12.29
N VAL A 429 27.78 4.18 13.56
CA VAL A 429 27.25 2.91 14.05
C VAL A 429 25.73 2.91 13.92
N TYR A 430 25.18 1.85 13.35
CA TYR A 430 23.76 1.70 13.02
C TYR A 430 23.19 0.48 13.71
N SER A 431 21.99 0.60 14.29
CA SER A 431 21.23 -0.53 14.80
C SER A 431 20.01 -0.75 13.91
N PRO A 432 19.98 -1.82 13.09
CA PRO A 432 18.85 -2.10 12.22
C PRO A 432 17.62 -2.47 13.05
N ASP A 433 16.45 -2.02 12.60
CA ASP A 433 15.19 -2.51 13.13
C ASP A 433 14.97 -3.96 12.64
N MET A 434 14.93 -4.88 13.60
CA MET A 434 14.67 -6.31 13.38
C MET A 434 13.27 -6.71 13.86
N THR A 435 12.42 -5.74 14.23
CA THR A 435 11.04 -6.03 14.55
C THR A 435 10.25 -6.33 13.26
N PRO A 436 9.31 -7.29 13.29
CA PRO A 436 8.42 -7.52 12.16
C PRO A 436 7.72 -6.21 11.74
N PRO A 437 7.48 -5.99 10.43
CA PRO A 437 6.88 -4.76 9.90
C PRO A 437 5.50 -4.43 10.48
N TRP A 438 4.77 -5.43 10.97
CA TRP A 438 3.54 -5.31 11.75
C TRP A 438 3.37 -6.53 12.66
N THR A 439 2.41 -6.48 13.58
CA THR A 439 2.14 -7.56 14.53
C THR A 439 1.85 -8.88 13.81
N PRO A 440 2.70 -9.93 13.99
CA PRO A 440 2.46 -11.24 13.42
C PRO A 440 1.12 -11.83 13.88
N SER A 441 0.33 -12.33 12.93
CA SER A 441 -1.00 -12.90 13.20
C SER A 441 -1.29 -14.17 12.41
N TYR A 442 -0.45 -14.53 11.43
CA TYR A 442 -0.79 -15.54 10.42
C TYR A 442 0.10 -16.78 10.41
N LYS A 443 1.15 -16.82 11.23
CA LYS A 443 1.96 -18.03 11.43
C LYS A 443 1.37 -18.85 12.59
N LEU A 444 0.78 -19.99 12.26
CA LEU A 444 -0.04 -20.78 13.19
C LEU A 444 0.55 -22.16 13.44
N ASP A 445 0.46 -22.63 14.69
CA ASP A 445 0.77 -24.01 15.10
C ASP A 445 -0.52 -24.85 15.12
N PRO A 446 -0.51 -26.13 14.69
CA PRO A 446 -1.70 -26.99 14.74
C PRO A 446 -2.25 -27.23 16.15
N ASN A 447 -1.48 -26.97 17.20
CA ASN A 447 -1.90 -27.06 18.60
C ASN A 447 -2.22 -25.67 19.21
N ASP A 448 -2.19 -24.62 18.40
CA ASP A 448 -2.47 -23.27 18.87
C ASP A 448 -3.96 -23.12 19.26
N THR A 449 -4.19 -22.38 20.35
CA THR A 449 -5.54 -21.96 20.75
C THR A 449 -6.14 -20.88 19.85
N LEU A 450 -5.33 -20.28 18.97
CA LEU A 450 -5.71 -19.21 18.04
C LEU A 450 -6.35 -19.70 16.73
N LEU A 451 -6.43 -21.02 16.50
CA LEU A 451 -7.05 -21.55 15.28
C LEU A 451 -8.53 -21.16 15.18
N THR A 452 -8.95 -20.77 13.97
CA THR A 452 -10.32 -20.36 13.66
C THR A 452 -10.94 -21.26 12.58
N ASP A 453 -12.22 -21.05 12.26
CA ASP A 453 -12.89 -21.73 11.14
C ASP A 453 -12.23 -21.48 9.77
N ALA A 454 -11.36 -20.47 9.65
CA ALA A 454 -10.58 -20.20 8.45
C ALA A 454 -9.30 -21.08 8.34
N ASP A 455 -9.02 -21.90 9.35
CA ASP A 455 -7.76 -22.65 9.51
C ASP A 455 -7.98 -24.16 9.46
N VAL A 456 -7.14 -24.85 8.70
CA VAL A 456 -7.17 -26.31 8.56
C VAL A 456 -5.80 -26.90 8.88
N PRO A 457 -5.63 -27.55 10.05
CA PRO A 457 -4.42 -28.30 10.36
C PRO A 457 -4.16 -29.40 9.34
N GLY A 458 -3.04 -29.30 8.64
CA GLY A 458 -2.62 -30.19 7.56
C GLY A 458 -2.02 -31.51 8.04
N PRO A 459 -1.94 -32.50 7.14
CA PRO A 459 -1.44 -33.86 7.43
C PRO A 459 0.08 -33.95 7.58
N ASP A 460 0.78 -32.86 7.31
CA ASP A 460 2.23 -32.64 7.34
C ASP A 460 2.66 -31.73 8.50
N GLY A 461 1.72 -31.30 9.36
CA GLY A 461 2.00 -30.50 10.54
C GLY A 461 1.96 -28.98 10.33
N PHE A 462 1.68 -28.51 9.11
CA PHE A 462 1.42 -27.10 8.84
C PHE A 462 -0.06 -26.77 8.98
N VAL A 463 -0.42 -25.51 9.23
CA VAL A 463 -1.81 -25.06 9.24
C VAL A 463 -2.09 -24.29 7.95
N TYR A 464 -3.02 -24.80 7.16
CA TYR A 464 -3.40 -24.22 5.86
C TYR A 464 -4.65 -23.35 5.97
N PRO A 465 -4.83 -22.35 5.09
CA PRO A 465 -6.13 -21.75 4.85
C PRO A 465 -7.18 -22.79 4.42
N ASP A 466 -8.45 -22.53 4.74
CA ASP A 466 -9.56 -23.34 4.26
C ASP A 466 -9.87 -23.06 2.78
N TRP A 467 -9.79 -24.08 1.92
CA TRP A 467 -10.15 -24.01 0.50
C TRP A 467 -11.31 -24.94 0.13
N ARG A 468 -12.00 -25.56 1.09
CA ARG A 468 -13.03 -26.58 0.82
C ARG A 468 -14.16 -26.12 -0.09
N MET A 469 -14.41 -24.81 -0.15
CA MET A 469 -15.45 -24.18 -0.96
C MET A 469 -14.95 -23.62 -2.29
N ALA A 470 -13.67 -23.79 -2.64
CA ALA A 470 -13.16 -23.28 -3.90
C ALA A 470 -13.76 -24.02 -5.10
N GLY A 471 -14.24 -23.27 -6.10
CA GLY A 471 -14.92 -23.81 -7.29
C GLY A 471 -16.44 -23.88 -7.17
N VAL A 472 -17.11 -24.49 -8.16
CA VAL A 472 -18.57 -24.58 -8.18
C VAL A 472 -19.04 -25.54 -7.09
N SER A 473 -19.98 -25.08 -6.24
CA SER A 473 -20.50 -25.91 -5.16
C SER A 473 -21.17 -27.18 -5.69
N GLY A 474 -20.70 -28.34 -5.23
CA GLY A 474 -21.16 -29.65 -5.72
C GLY A 474 -20.59 -30.09 -7.07
N GLY A 475 -19.73 -29.29 -7.70
CA GLY A 475 -19.21 -29.49 -9.05
C GLY A 475 -20.12 -28.92 -10.15
N ILE A 476 -19.61 -28.88 -11.37
CA ILE A 476 -20.33 -28.33 -12.53
C ILE A 476 -21.63 -29.11 -12.79
N PRO A 477 -22.81 -28.45 -12.76
CA PRO A 477 -24.10 -29.13 -12.89
C PRO A 477 -24.43 -29.50 -14.33
N GLN A 478 -25.27 -30.52 -14.50
CA GLN A 478 -25.87 -30.86 -15.79
C GLN A 478 -27.23 -30.16 -15.91
N LEU A 479 -27.39 -29.29 -16.91
CA LEU A 479 -28.60 -28.52 -17.16
C LEU A 479 -29.35 -29.01 -18.42
N PRO A 480 -30.68 -28.86 -18.46
CA PRO A 480 -31.49 -29.24 -19.62
C PRO A 480 -31.25 -28.30 -20.81
N ILE A 481 -31.34 -28.85 -22.02
CA ILE A 481 -31.30 -28.07 -23.27
C ILE A 481 -32.65 -27.40 -23.47
N ILE A 482 -32.64 -26.08 -23.66
CA ILE A 482 -33.84 -25.28 -23.92
C ILE A 482 -33.88 -24.86 -25.39
N VAL A 483 -32.74 -24.37 -25.90
CA VAL A 483 -32.54 -24.09 -27.32
C VAL A 483 -31.55 -25.11 -27.86
N GLY A 484 -32.07 -26.12 -28.56
CA GLY A 484 -31.27 -27.19 -29.17
C GLY A 484 -30.82 -26.88 -30.59
N VAL A 485 -29.91 -27.71 -31.13
CA VAL A 485 -29.36 -27.56 -32.49
C VAL A 485 -30.41 -27.61 -33.60
N ASP A 486 -31.56 -28.23 -33.36
CA ASP A 486 -32.69 -28.31 -34.29
C ASP A 486 -33.50 -27.00 -34.35
N ARG A 487 -33.39 -26.17 -33.31
CA ARG A 487 -34.04 -24.86 -33.20
C ARG A 487 -33.08 -23.70 -33.46
N PHE A 488 -31.78 -23.89 -33.31
CA PHE A 488 -30.78 -22.85 -33.53
C PHE A 488 -30.52 -22.66 -35.03
N GLU A 489 -31.04 -21.58 -35.62
CA GLU A 489 -31.06 -21.35 -37.07
C GLU A 489 -29.71 -20.89 -37.68
N GLY A 490 -28.63 -20.82 -36.89
CA GLY A 490 -27.33 -20.35 -37.36
C GLY A 490 -26.60 -21.39 -38.21
N HIS A 491 -26.03 -20.98 -39.34
CA HIS A 491 -25.22 -21.84 -40.21
C HIS A 491 -23.73 -21.44 -40.18
N GLU A 492 -22.87 -22.37 -40.60
CA GLU A 492 -21.43 -22.13 -40.70
C GLU A 492 -21.13 -20.91 -41.59
N GLY A 493 -20.28 -20.01 -41.09
CA GLY A 493 -19.92 -18.75 -41.72
C GLY A 493 -20.86 -17.57 -41.40
N ASP A 494 -22.01 -17.82 -40.76
CA ASP A 494 -22.94 -16.74 -40.39
C ASP A 494 -22.44 -15.91 -39.21
N ASP A 495 -22.79 -14.61 -39.19
CA ASP A 495 -22.74 -13.81 -37.97
C ASP A 495 -23.91 -14.15 -37.06
N ILE A 496 -23.68 -15.03 -36.09
CA ILE A 496 -24.72 -15.53 -35.19
C ILE A 496 -24.88 -14.69 -33.94
N ALA A 497 -24.15 -13.57 -33.78
CA ALA A 497 -24.12 -12.87 -32.51
C ALA A 497 -25.51 -12.39 -32.04
N THR A 498 -26.37 -11.89 -32.94
CA THR A 498 -27.75 -11.51 -32.58
C THR A 498 -28.57 -12.74 -32.19
N LEU A 499 -28.53 -13.80 -33.01
CA LEU A 499 -29.24 -15.06 -32.78
C LEU A 499 -28.85 -15.70 -31.43
N LEU A 500 -27.56 -15.70 -31.10
CA LEU A 500 -27.06 -16.25 -29.85
C LEU A 500 -27.46 -15.41 -28.64
N ASN A 501 -27.46 -14.08 -28.73
CA ASN A 501 -27.99 -13.23 -27.66
C ASN A 501 -29.50 -13.45 -27.46
N ASP A 502 -30.27 -13.62 -28.55
CA ASP A 502 -31.71 -13.90 -28.47
C ASP A 502 -31.98 -15.27 -27.84
N ALA A 503 -31.20 -16.30 -28.19
CA ALA A 503 -31.28 -17.62 -27.58
C ALA A 503 -30.91 -17.60 -26.09
N VAL A 504 -29.87 -16.85 -25.71
CA VAL A 504 -29.49 -16.61 -24.30
C VAL A 504 -30.65 -16.00 -23.52
N ALA A 505 -31.32 -14.99 -24.09
CA ALA A 505 -32.49 -14.36 -23.46
C ALA A 505 -33.66 -15.34 -23.33
N GLU A 506 -33.93 -16.17 -24.36
CA GLU A 506 -34.98 -17.19 -24.28
C GLU A 506 -34.73 -18.21 -23.16
N VAL A 507 -33.48 -18.65 -23.00
CA VAL A 507 -33.10 -19.57 -21.92
C VAL A 507 -33.27 -18.92 -20.56
N ALA A 508 -32.86 -17.66 -20.41
CA ALA A 508 -33.08 -16.90 -19.19
C ALA A 508 -34.57 -16.78 -18.84
N ASP A 509 -35.42 -16.41 -19.81
CA ASP A 509 -36.87 -16.29 -19.66
C ASP A 509 -37.54 -17.64 -19.33
N SER A 510 -36.91 -18.75 -19.71
CA SER A 510 -37.34 -20.12 -19.40
C SER A 510 -36.93 -20.59 -17.99
N GLY A 511 -36.23 -19.77 -17.22
CA GLY A 511 -35.75 -20.09 -15.87
C GLY A 511 -34.37 -20.74 -15.83
N GLY A 512 -33.61 -20.70 -16.93
CA GLY A 512 -32.28 -21.28 -17.06
C GLY A 512 -32.23 -22.58 -17.86
N GLY A 513 -31.04 -22.96 -18.30
CA GLY A 513 -30.77 -24.12 -19.14
C GLY A 513 -29.63 -23.88 -20.14
N VAL A 514 -29.60 -24.69 -21.18
CA VAL A 514 -28.53 -24.70 -22.18
C VAL A 514 -29.02 -24.20 -23.53
N VAL A 515 -28.25 -23.29 -24.14
CA VAL A 515 -28.22 -23.05 -25.59
C VAL A 515 -27.16 -23.98 -26.18
N GLU A 516 -27.59 -24.94 -27.00
CA GLU A 516 -26.71 -25.88 -27.67
C GLU A 516 -26.43 -25.42 -29.10
N LEU A 517 -25.15 -25.25 -29.44
CA LEU A 517 -24.69 -24.82 -30.75
C LEU A 517 -24.28 -26.03 -31.61
N PRO A 518 -24.65 -26.05 -32.91
CA PRO A 518 -24.21 -27.11 -33.80
C PRO A 518 -22.69 -27.04 -34.06
N PRO A 519 -22.09 -28.13 -34.59
CA PRO A 519 -20.72 -28.06 -35.09
C PRO A 519 -20.63 -27.08 -36.27
N GLY A 520 -19.54 -26.33 -36.35
CA GLY A 520 -19.29 -25.32 -37.37
C GLY A 520 -18.43 -24.17 -36.87
N GLU A 521 -17.96 -23.36 -37.82
CA GLU A 521 -17.33 -22.06 -37.55
C GLU A 521 -18.35 -20.94 -37.73
N PHE A 522 -18.57 -20.12 -36.71
CA PHE A 522 -19.53 -19.03 -36.72
C PHE A 522 -18.84 -17.71 -36.41
N LEU A 523 -19.30 -16.63 -37.02
CA LEU A 523 -18.77 -15.29 -36.82
C LEU A 523 -19.52 -14.59 -35.68
N LEU A 524 -18.80 -13.78 -34.92
CA LEU A 524 -19.38 -12.86 -33.94
C LEU A 524 -18.91 -11.43 -34.27
N ASN A 525 -19.76 -10.64 -34.92
CA ASN A 525 -19.45 -9.22 -35.22
C ASN A 525 -19.74 -8.28 -34.04
N ARG A 526 -20.27 -8.82 -32.95
CA ARG A 526 -20.54 -8.11 -31.70
C ARG A 526 -20.46 -9.10 -30.52
N PRO A 527 -20.27 -8.62 -29.29
CA PRO A 527 -20.21 -9.48 -28.12
C PRO A 527 -21.50 -10.28 -27.86
N VAL A 528 -21.35 -11.45 -27.25
CA VAL A 528 -22.43 -12.19 -26.58
C VAL A 528 -22.45 -11.78 -25.11
N VAL A 529 -23.61 -11.39 -24.59
CA VAL A 529 -23.74 -10.84 -23.23
C VAL A 529 -24.78 -11.63 -22.44
N ILE A 530 -24.35 -12.19 -21.32
CA ILE A 530 -25.21 -12.97 -20.42
C ILE A 530 -25.41 -12.14 -19.14
N TYR A 531 -26.67 -11.79 -18.86
CA TYR A 531 -27.05 -10.99 -17.70
C TYR A 531 -27.67 -11.79 -16.56
N ASP A 532 -28.26 -12.92 -16.91
CA ASP A 532 -29.16 -13.69 -16.06
C ASP A 532 -28.50 -14.99 -15.60
N SER A 533 -29.03 -15.52 -14.51
CA SER A 533 -28.49 -16.73 -13.87
C SER A 533 -28.97 -18.00 -14.58
N GLY A 534 -28.21 -19.08 -14.46
CA GLY A 534 -28.57 -20.40 -14.94
C GLY A 534 -28.46 -20.59 -16.46
N VAL A 535 -27.78 -19.69 -17.18
CA VAL A 535 -27.64 -19.78 -18.64
C VAL A 535 -26.31 -20.43 -19.01
N VAL A 536 -26.36 -21.44 -19.87
CA VAL A 536 -25.16 -22.11 -20.40
C VAL A 536 -25.13 -22.01 -21.92
N ILE A 537 -23.98 -21.64 -22.48
CA ILE A 537 -23.70 -21.77 -23.91
C ILE A 537 -22.80 -22.99 -24.09
N ARG A 538 -23.27 -23.99 -24.84
CA ARG A 538 -22.55 -25.24 -25.08
C ARG A 538 -22.38 -25.48 -26.57
N GLY A 539 -21.14 -25.70 -27.01
CA GLY A 539 -20.84 -26.17 -28.37
C GLY A 539 -20.87 -27.69 -28.51
N ALA A 540 -20.58 -28.18 -29.71
CA ALA A 540 -20.50 -29.61 -30.01
C ALA A 540 -19.13 -30.25 -29.65
N GLY A 541 -18.25 -29.49 -29.00
CA GLY A 541 -16.87 -29.85 -28.62
C GLY A 541 -15.86 -28.76 -29.00
N GLN A 542 -14.76 -28.65 -28.23
CA GLN A 542 -13.70 -27.64 -28.42
C GLN A 542 -13.24 -27.50 -29.88
N GLU A 543 -13.03 -28.63 -30.57
CA GLU A 543 -12.54 -28.67 -31.96
C GLU A 543 -13.66 -28.75 -33.01
N ARG A 544 -14.94 -28.66 -32.58
CA ARG A 544 -16.11 -28.87 -33.44
C ARG A 544 -17.00 -27.65 -33.57
N THR A 545 -17.07 -26.81 -32.55
CA THR A 545 -17.77 -25.52 -32.60
C THR A 545 -16.78 -24.40 -32.35
N ARG A 546 -16.66 -23.47 -33.30
CA ARG A 546 -15.73 -22.34 -33.24
C ARG A 546 -16.48 -21.03 -33.40
N LEU A 547 -16.27 -20.10 -32.47
CA LEU A 547 -16.81 -18.75 -32.49
C LEU A 547 -15.67 -17.77 -32.80
N VAL A 548 -15.71 -17.15 -33.97
CA VAL A 548 -14.70 -16.19 -34.44
C VAL A 548 -15.18 -14.76 -34.17
N PHE A 549 -14.66 -14.15 -33.12
CA PHE A 549 -14.95 -12.78 -32.75
C PHE A 549 -14.20 -11.79 -33.63
N GLN A 550 -14.94 -10.97 -34.36
CA GLN A 550 -14.41 -10.03 -35.36
C GLN A 550 -15.10 -8.67 -35.31
N ASP A 551 -15.52 -8.21 -34.13
CA ASP A 551 -16.04 -6.86 -33.93
C ASP A 551 -14.96 -5.83 -34.34
N TYR A 552 -15.35 -4.90 -35.21
CA TYR A 552 -14.48 -3.88 -35.77
C TYR A 552 -15.22 -2.56 -35.85
N ILE A 553 -14.52 -1.46 -35.55
CA ILE A 553 -15.04 -0.10 -35.66
C ILE A 553 -14.34 0.59 -36.83
N PRO A 554 -15.04 0.99 -37.90
CA PRO A 554 -14.46 1.75 -38.99
C PRO A 554 -13.80 3.06 -38.54
N TYR A 555 -12.71 3.44 -39.21
CA TYR A 555 -12.04 4.71 -38.93
C TYR A 555 -12.99 5.91 -39.09
N GLY A 556 -13.01 6.78 -38.10
CA GLY A 556 -13.88 7.96 -38.05
C GLY A 556 -15.32 7.71 -37.59
N GLU A 557 -15.74 6.45 -37.45
CA GLU A 557 -17.06 6.10 -36.91
C GLU A 557 -17.08 6.21 -35.37
N ILE A 558 -18.21 6.68 -34.82
CA ILE A 558 -18.47 6.69 -33.38
C ILE A 558 -19.66 5.78 -33.10
N ARG A 559 -19.43 4.70 -32.37
CA ARG A 559 -20.47 3.79 -31.90
C ARG A 559 -20.87 4.17 -30.47
N SER A 560 -22.16 4.20 -30.15
CA SER A 560 -22.61 4.32 -28.76
C SER A 560 -23.17 3.00 -28.23
N ARG A 561 -23.00 2.76 -26.93
CA ARG A 561 -23.59 1.63 -26.21
C ARG A 561 -24.28 2.09 -24.93
N ILE A 562 -25.49 1.60 -24.72
CA ILE A 562 -26.20 1.61 -23.45
C ILE A 562 -26.49 0.15 -23.14
N TRP A 563 -25.98 -0.32 -22.02
CA TRP A 563 -25.97 -1.75 -21.69
C TRP A 563 -27.27 -2.22 -21.01
N SER A 564 -28.17 -1.30 -20.66
CA SER A 564 -29.52 -1.66 -20.21
C SER A 564 -30.40 -2.06 -21.41
N PRO A 565 -31.21 -3.14 -21.32
CA PRO A 565 -32.10 -3.59 -22.40
C PRO A 565 -33.06 -2.49 -22.89
N ASP A 566 -33.61 -1.70 -21.96
CA ASP A 566 -34.56 -0.62 -22.26
C ASP A 566 -33.88 0.66 -22.79
N LYS A 567 -32.55 0.68 -22.84
CA LYS A 567 -31.72 1.85 -23.22
C LYS A 567 -31.92 3.08 -22.33
N ILE A 568 -32.46 2.90 -21.13
CA ILE A 568 -32.56 3.92 -20.08
C ILE A 568 -31.41 3.72 -19.10
N ILE A 569 -30.71 4.80 -18.74
CA ILE A 569 -29.53 4.75 -17.87
C ILE A 569 -29.97 5.09 -16.45
N GLY A 570 -30.03 4.10 -15.56
CA GLY A 570 -30.18 4.34 -14.13
C GLY A 570 -28.87 4.71 -13.46
N PRO A 571 -28.86 4.99 -12.14
CA PRO A 571 -27.65 5.41 -11.41
C PRO A 571 -26.46 4.44 -11.52
N ASN A 572 -26.73 3.15 -11.75
CA ASN A 572 -25.71 2.11 -11.87
C ASN A 572 -25.42 1.71 -13.33
N GLY A 573 -26.18 2.21 -14.30
CA GLY A 573 -25.93 1.99 -15.72
C GLY A 573 -24.79 2.84 -16.28
N PHE A 574 -24.52 2.65 -17.57
CA PHE A 574 -23.46 3.38 -18.27
C PHE A 574 -23.91 3.81 -19.68
N PHE A 575 -23.52 5.02 -20.07
CA PHE A 575 -23.44 5.43 -21.47
C PHE A 575 -21.99 5.32 -21.93
N GLU A 576 -21.75 4.73 -23.09
CA GLU A 576 -20.41 4.55 -23.63
C GLU A 576 -20.36 5.00 -25.09
N ILE A 577 -19.24 5.62 -25.46
CA ILE A 577 -18.84 5.82 -26.86
C ILE A 577 -17.61 4.97 -27.17
N GLN A 578 -17.54 4.45 -28.39
CA GLN A 578 -16.45 3.64 -28.90
C GLN A 578 -16.01 4.16 -30.26
N ALA A 579 -14.71 4.03 -30.56
CA ALA A 579 -14.10 4.46 -31.81
C ALA A 579 -12.94 3.54 -32.20
N ASN A 580 -12.50 3.62 -33.45
CA ASN A 580 -11.32 2.88 -33.89
C ASN A 580 -10.09 3.26 -33.04
N PRO A 581 -9.32 2.30 -32.50
CA PRO A 581 -8.20 2.60 -31.61
C PRO A 581 -6.94 3.12 -32.33
N LYS A 582 -6.81 2.90 -33.65
CA LYS A 582 -5.64 3.24 -34.44
C LYS A 582 -5.32 4.73 -34.33
N ASN A 583 -4.21 5.06 -33.67
CA ASN A 583 -3.75 6.43 -33.45
C ASN A 583 -4.78 7.35 -32.79
N LEU A 584 -5.74 6.77 -32.05
CA LEU A 584 -6.71 7.54 -31.29
C LEU A 584 -5.99 8.35 -30.21
N VAL A 585 -6.25 9.65 -30.15
CA VAL A 585 -5.66 10.55 -29.14
C VAL A 585 -6.69 11.20 -28.25
N GLU A 586 -7.96 11.21 -28.64
CA GLU A 586 -9.02 11.83 -27.87
C GLU A 586 -10.35 11.08 -28.00
N LEU A 587 -11.04 10.95 -26.87
CA LEU A 587 -12.46 10.60 -26.76
C LEU A 587 -13.11 11.64 -25.84
N ARG A 588 -14.22 12.23 -26.25
CA ARG A 588 -14.92 13.28 -25.49
C ARG A 588 -16.43 13.14 -25.62
N VAL A 589 -17.14 13.30 -24.51
CA VAL A 589 -18.59 13.44 -24.47
C VAL A 589 -18.93 14.82 -23.89
N SER A 590 -19.83 15.56 -24.54
CA SER A 590 -20.25 16.89 -24.15
C SER A 590 -21.78 17.06 -24.21
N HIS A 591 -22.30 17.97 -23.39
CA HIS A 591 -23.68 18.43 -23.42
C HIS A 591 -23.69 19.94 -23.62
N GLY A 592 -24.16 20.41 -24.79
CA GLY A 592 -24.02 21.81 -25.18
C GLY A 592 -22.54 22.23 -25.24
N SER A 593 -22.18 23.30 -24.52
CA SER A 593 -20.78 23.74 -24.38
C SER A 593 -20.01 23.05 -23.25
N SER A 594 -20.67 22.24 -22.43
CA SER A 594 -20.07 21.61 -21.25
C SER A 594 -19.52 20.22 -21.57
N ILE A 595 -18.31 19.92 -21.08
CA ILE A 595 -17.74 18.57 -21.20
C ILE A 595 -18.32 17.69 -20.09
N VAL A 596 -18.94 16.57 -20.49
CA VAL A 596 -19.43 15.54 -19.57
C VAL A 596 -18.27 14.68 -19.11
N ASP A 597 -17.50 14.11 -20.02
CA ASP A 597 -16.23 13.43 -19.74
C ASP A 597 -15.31 13.48 -20.96
N ALA A 598 -14.01 13.35 -20.74
CA ALA A 598 -13.01 13.30 -21.79
C ALA A 598 -11.80 12.46 -21.39
N ARG A 599 -11.18 11.80 -22.36
CA ARG A 599 -9.91 11.11 -22.22
C ARG A 599 -9.01 11.49 -23.38
N SER A 600 -7.77 11.82 -23.05
CA SER A 600 -6.72 12.13 -24.01
C SER A 600 -5.54 11.18 -23.81
N ARG A 601 -4.81 10.88 -24.89
CA ARG A 601 -3.69 9.94 -24.87
C ARG A 601 -2.60 10.38 -23.89
N LYS A 602 -2.19 9.42 -23.05
CA LYS A 602 -1.10 9.51 -22.06
C LYS A 602 -0.13 8.34 -22.27
N ASP A 603 0.96 8.29 -21.52
CA ASP A 603 1.99 7.24 -21.60
C ASP A 603 1.42 5.82 -21.39
N HIS A 604 0.30 5.70 -20.67
CA HIS A 604 -0.48 4.46 -20.51
C HIS A 604 -1.83 4.58 -21.25
N TRP A 605 -1.83 4.28 -22.56
CA TRP A 605 -3.04 4.35 -23.41
C TRP A 605 -3.67 3.00 -23.73
N GLY A 606 -2.88 1.91 -23.74
CA GLY A 606 -3.36 0.53 -23.85
C GLY A 606 -4.30 0.26 -25.04
N ASN A 607 -4.09 0.89 -26.20
CA ASN A 607 -5.01 0.75 -27.33
C ASN A 607 -6.50 1.02 -27.00
N ARG A 608 -6.74 1.96 -26.06
CA ARG A 608 -8.08 2.34 -25.62
C ARG A 608 -8.94 2.74 -26.82
N PHE A 609 -10.15 2.18 -26.86
CA PHE A 609 -11.12 2.41 -27.92
C PHE A 609 -12.46 2.97 -27.40
N PHE A 610 -12.61 3.19 -26.09
CA PHE A 610 -13.88 3.61 -25.48
C PHE A 610 -13.76 4.66 -24.36
N LEU A 611 -14.83 5.43 -24.19
CA LEU A 611 -15.07 6.35 -23.07
C LEU A 611 -16.45 6.06 -22.47
N ARG A 612 -16.49 5.78 -21.17
CA ARG A 612 -17.69 5.37 -20.43
C ARG A 612 -18.07 6.41 -19.37
N CYS A 613 -19.31 6.86 -19.40
CA CYS A 613 -19.92 7.79 -18.44
C CYS A 613 -20.90 7.01 -17.56
N ARG A 614 -20.69 7.02 -16.23
CA ARG A 614 -21.57 6.33 -15.29
C ARG A 614 -22.88 7.10 -15.09
N GLY A 615 -23.98 6.37 -14.95
CA GLY A 615 -25.33 6.92 -14.79
C GLY A 615 -25.46 7.91 -13.65
N LYS A 616 -24.90 7.60 -12.46
CA LYS A 616 -24.89 8.55 -11.33
C LYS A 616 -24.21 9.89 -11.67
N ASP A 617 -23.15 9.86 -12.48
CA ASP A 617 -22.37 11.06 -12.82
C ASP A 617 -23.10 11.86 -13.91
N LEU A 618 -23.77 11.16 -14.84
CA LEU A 618 -24.68 11.76 -15.81
C LEU A 618 -25.87 12.41 -15.11
N LEU A 619 -26.50 11.70 -14.17
CA LEU A 619 -27.62 12.20 -13.38
C LEU A 619 -27.22 13.46 -12.60
N GLY A 620 -26.08 13.43 -11.92
CA GLY A 620 -25.58 14.59 -11.19
C GLY A 620 -25.26 15.81 -12.08
N LYS A 621 -24.86 15.60 -13.35
CA LYS A 621 -24.51 16.67 -14.29
C LYS A 621 -25.67 17.17 -15.13
N LEU A 622 -26.62 16.30 -15.47
CA LEU A 622 -27.66 16.54 -16.47
C LEU A 622 -29.07 16.57 -15.85
N GLY A 623 -29.27 15.94 -14.69
CA GLY A 623 -30.60 15.64 -14.15
C GLY A 623 -31.32 14.51 -14.90
N PRO A 624 -32.46 14.03 -14.38
CA PRO A 624 -33.27 13.03 -15.09
C PRO A 624 -33.86 13.59 -16.39
N GLY A 625 -34.17 12.69 -17.32
CA GLY A 625 -34.82 13.00 -18.59
C GLY A 625 -33.96 12.65 -19.80
N THR A 626 -34.46 13.03 -20.98
CA THR A 626 -33.80 12.77 -22.25
C THR A 626 -32.90 13.95 -22.64
N HIS A 627 -31.62 13.65 -22.86
CA HIS A 627 -30.57 14.61 -23.21
C HIS A 627 -29.94 14.25 -24.54
N THR A 628 -29.38 15.23 -25.24
CA THR A 628 -28.59 14.99 -26.45
C THR A 628 -27.11 15.18 -26.12
N LEU A 629 -26.34 14.10 -26.10
CA LEU A 629 -24.91 14.11 -25.86
C LEU A 629 -24.14 14.11 -27.18
N LYS A 630 -23.23 15.05 -27.35
CA LYS A 630 -22.29 15.08 -28.47
C LYS A 630 -21.02 14.33 -28.11
N ALA A 631 -20.69 13.32 -28.89
CA ALA A 631 -19.43 12.61 -28.84
C ALA A 631 -18.44 13.23 -29.85
N THR A 632 -17.18 13.36 -29.46
CA THR A 632 -16.09 13.81 -30.32
C THR A 632 -14.90 12.87 -30.13
N ILE A 633 -14.28 12.47 -31.24
CA ILE A 633 -13.08 11.66 -31.26
C ILE A 633 -12.01 12.35 -32.09
N GLY A 634 -10.75 12.21 -31.66
CA GLY A 634 -9.60 12.84 -32.32
C GLY A 634 -8.47 11.85 -32.54
N TYR A 635 -7.78 11.97 -33.66
CA TYR A 635 -6.67 11.11 -34.08
C TYR A 635 -5.35 11.87 -34.20
N ALA A 636 -4.23 11.16 -34.07
CA ALA A 636 -2.88 11.74 -34.04
C ALA A 636 -2.49 12.51 -35.32
N ASN A 637 -3.16 12.22 -36.45
CA ASN A 637 -2.96 12.94 -37.71
C ASN A 637 -3.71 14.29 -37.77
N GLY A 638 -4.48 14.64 -36.73
CA GLY A 638 -5.28 15.85 -36.65
C GLY A 638 -6.75 15.67 -37.05
N ASP A 639 -7.15 14.50 -37.54
CA ASP A 639 -8.55 14.25 -37.89
C ASP A 639 -9.42 14.26 -36.63
N THR A 640 -10.61 14.85 -36.76
CA THR A 640 -11.61 14.91 -35.69
C THR A 640 -12.99 14.58 -36.26
N PHE A 641 -13.71 13.71 -35.57
CA PHE A 641 -15.06 13.30 -35.93
C PHE A 641 -16.00 13.53 -34.75
N SER A 642 -17.28 13.76 -35.03
CA SER A 642 -18.27 13.92 -33.97
C SER A 642 -19.65 13.49 -34.40
N ASP A 643 -20.41 12.95 -33.45
CA ASP A 643 -21.80 12.52 -33.62
C ASP A 643 -22.61 12.86 -32.36
N SER A 644 -23.94 12.81 -32.43
CA SER A 644 -24.82 13.14 -31.31
C SER A 644 -25.82 12.01 -31.02
N PHE A 645 -25.94 11.66 -29.75
CA PHE A 645 -26.77 10.56 -29.28
C PHE A 645 -27.82 11.07 -28.29
N SER A 646 -29.06 10.61 -28.47
CA SER A 646 -30.11 10.84 -27.47
C SER A 646 -29.99 9.79 -26.38
N VAL A 647 -29.91 10.23 -25.12
CA VAL A 647 -29.78 9.37 -23.94
C VAL A 647 -30.85 9.74 -22.92
N THR A 648 -31.50 8.75 -22.33
CA THR A 648 -32.46 8.96 -21.25
C THR A 648 -31.83 8.55 -19.92
N VAL A 649 -31.74 9.49 -19.00
CA VAL A 649 -31.19 9.30 -17.65
C VAL A 649 -32.33 9.24 -16.65
N SER A 650 -32.31 8.25 -15.76
CA SER A 650 -33.32 8.05 -14.73
C SER A 650 -32.73 8.25 -13.33
N GLU A 651 -33.55 8.76 -12.42
CA GLU A 651 -33.25 8.76 -10.97
C GLU A 651 -33.41 7.36 -10.37
N ASP A 652 -34.28 6.54 -10.96
CA ASP A 652 -34.57 5.19 -10.51
C ASP A 652 -33.59 4.18 -11.11
N PRO A 653 -33.12 3.18 -10.34
CA PRO A 653 -32.41 2.02 -10.88
C PRO A 653 -33.22 1.35 -11.99
N GLN A 654 -32.56 1.05 -13.12
CA GLN A 654 -33.24 0.46 -14.27
C GLN A 654 -33.05 -1.07 -14.34
N PRO A 655 -34.03 -1.82 -14.86
CA PRO A 655 -33.82 -3.20 -15.28
C PRO A 655 -32.65 -3.25 -16.26
N GLY A 656 -31.59 -3.98 -15.91
CA GLY A 656 -30.37 -4.04 -16.74
C GLY A 656 -29.30 -3.00 -16.42
N ASP A 657 -29.41 -2.22 -15.34
CA ASP A 657 -28.22 -1.59 -14.76
C ASP A 657 -27.23 -2.71 -14.38
N ARG A 658 -26.03 -2.67 -14.98
CA ARG A 658 -25.02 -3.72 -14.85
C ARG A 658 -23.65 -3.14 -14.64
N TRP A 659 -22.85 -3.88 -13.90
CA TRP A 659 -21.46 -3.53 -13.69
C TRP A 659 -20.61 -4.10 -14.81
N LEU A 660 -19.93 -3.22 -15.55
CA LEU A 660 -19.05 -3.60 -16.65
C LEU A 660 -17.62 -3.15 -16.29
N ASP A 661 -16.72 -4.11 -16.13
CA ASP A 661 -15.30 -3.84 -15.91
C ASP A 661 -14.53 -3.85 -17.25
N GLN A 662 -14.72 -4.87 -18.08
CA GLN A 662 -13.98 -5.09 -19.33
C GLN A 662 -14.90 -5.43 -20.51
N HIS A 663 -14.38 -5.33 -21.74
CA HIS A 663 -15.06 -5.80 -22.95
C HIS A 663 -14.49 -7.15 -23.37
N ALA A 664 -15.33 -8.07 -23.83
CA ALA A 664 -14.91 -9.40 -24.29
C ALA A 664 -15.74 -9.88 -25.48
N ALA A 665 -15.33 -11.00 -26.09
CA ALA A 665 -16.17 -11.72 -27.06
C ALA A 665 -17.42 -12.30 -26.39
N ILE A 666 -17.26 -12.90 -25.21
CA ILE A 666 -18.35 -13.36 -24.35
C ILE A 666 -18.22 -12.73 -22.95
N MET A 667 -19.27 -12.08 -22.49
CA MET A 667 -19.29 -11.38 -21.20
C MET A 667 -20.43 -11.89 -20.32
N VAL A 668 -20.10 -12.27 -19.08
CA VAL A 668 -21.06 -12.54 -18.03
C VAL A 668 -21.07 -11.36 -17.07
N LEU A 669 -22.21 -10.67 -16.98
CA LEU A 669 -22.32 -9.39 -16.28
C LEU A 669 -23.38 -9.46 -15.18
N GLY A 670 -22.93 -9.68 -13.95
CA GLY A 670 -23.75 -9.48 -12.76
C GLY A 670 -24.17 -8.02 -12.55
N GLY A 671 -25.14 -7.81 -11.68
CA GLY A 671 -25.66 -6.46 -11.36
C GLY A 671 -24.69 -5.59 -10.56
N GLY A 672 -23.74 -6.18 -9.84
CA GLY A 672 -22.79 -5.46 -8.99
C GLY A 672 -23.48 -4.76 -7.81
N PRO A 673 -22.92 -3.66 -7.27
CA PRO A 673 -23.48 -2.97 -6.09
C PRO A 673 -24.87 -2.39 -6.34
N VAL A 674 -25.83 -2.73 -5.47
CA VAL A 674 -27.25 -2.34 -5.57
C VAL A 674 -27.77 -1.63 -4.31
N SER A 675 -26.91 -1.35 -3.34
CA SER A 675 -27.27 -0.55 -2.16
C SER A 675 -26.25 0.56 -1.91
N SER A 676 -26.61 1.51 -1.05
CA SER A 676 -25.62 2.34 -0.37
C SER A 676 -24.68 1.47 0.48
N VAL A 677 -23.51 2.03 0.81
CA VAL A 677 -22.58 1.40 1.73
C VAL A 677 -23.16 1.39 3.15
N MET A 678 -22.93 0.28 3.84
CA MET A 678 -23.32 0.00 5.23
C MET A 678 -22.02 -0.08 6.04
N PRO A 679 -21.71 0.94 6.86
CA PRO A 679 -20.51 0.92 7.68
C PRO A 679 -20.55 -0.22 8.69
N LEU A 680 -19.39 -0.83 8.96
CA LEU A 680 -19.22 -1.69 10.13
C LEU A 680 -19.32 -0.84 11.41
N LEU A 681 -19.91 -1.40 12.45
CA LEU A 681 -19.98 -0.78 13.79
C LEU A 681 -18.81 -1.20 14.69
N GLU A 682 -18.19 -2.34 14.40
CA GLU A 682 -17.00 -2.86 15.06
C GLU A 682 -16.08 -3.52 14.04
N THR A 683 -14.80 -3.69 14.40
CA THR A 683 -13.85 -4.42 13.56
C THR A 683 -14.34 -5.86 13.38
N ALA A 684 -14.48 -6.29 12.12
CA ALA A 684 -14.81 -7.67 11.83
C ALA A 684 -13.51 -8.47 11.75
N GLU A 685 -13.22 -9.20 12.82
CA GLU A 685 -11.99 -9.96 13.01
C GLU A 685 -11.94 -11.19 12.10
N ARG A 686 -10.74 -11.57 11.68
CA ARG A 686 -10.45 -12.85 11.03
C ARG A 686 -11.04 -14.01 11.84
N GLY A 687 -11.53 -15.03 11.14
CA GLY A 687 -12.17 -16.20 11.73
C GLY A 687 -13.62 -15.98 12.15
N SER A 688 -14.05 -14.73 12.34
CA SER A 688 -15.44 -14.41 12.67
C SER A 688 -16.37 -14.72 11.51
N ARG A 689 -17.61 -15.09 11.84
CA ARG A 689 -18.75 -15.18 10.91
C ARG A 689 -19.80 -14.12 11.20
N GLN A 690 -19.52 -13.18 12.11
CA GLN A 690 -20.44 -12.15 12.54
C GLN A 690 -19.93 -10.78 12.12
N LEU A 691 -20.83 -9.98 11.56
CA LEU A 691 -20.62 -8.58 11.21
C LEU A 691 -21.61 -7.73 12.01
N LYS A 692 -21.13 -6.68 12.69
CA LYS A 692 -22.02 -5.65 13.25
C LYS A 692 -22.17 -4.52 12.25
N LEU A 693 -23.41 -4.27 11.82
CA LEU A 693 -23.74 -3.28 10.80
C LEU A 693 -24.72 -2.26 11.34
N ALA A 694 -24.61 -1.02 10.85
CA ALA A 694 -25.63 -0.01 11.12
C ALA A 694 -27.04 -0.52 10.71
N SER A 695 -28.05 -0.25 11.53
CA SER A 695 -29.44 -0.67 11.27
C SER A 695 -30.09 0.11 10.12
N GLY A 696 -31.16 -0.43 9.52
CA GLY A 696 -32.03 0.30 8.59
C GLY A 696 -31.85 -0.01 7.10
N TYR A 697 -31.08 -1.04 6.74
CA TYR A 697 -30.78 -1.39 5.35
C TYR A 697 -31.57 -2.60 4.81
N GLY A 698 -32.42 -3.21 5.64
CA GLY A 698 -33.35 -4.26 5.21
C GLY A 698 -32.69 -5.53 4.66
N LEU A 699 -31.52 -5.90 5.20
CA LEU A 699 -30.84 -7.15 4.87
C LEU A 699 -31.66 -8.37 5.30
N LYS A 700 -31.57 -9.44 4.51
CA LYS A 700 -32.22 -10.73 4.79
C LYS A 700 -31.31 -11.90 4.43
N SER A 701 -31.64 -13.08 4.94
CA SER A 701 -31.01 -14.34 4.53
C SER A 701 -31.00 -14.47 2.99
N GLY A 702 -29.87 -14.91 2.45
CA GLY A 702 -29.63 -15.06 1.02
C GLY A 702 -29.11 -13.80 0.32
N ASP A 703 -29.14 -12.63 0.96
CA ASP A 703 -28.52 -11.43 0.37
C ASP A 703 -27.01 -11.64 0.16
N ARG A 704 -26.50 -11.17 -0.99
CA ARG A 704 -25.08 -11.19 -1.34
C ARG A 704 -24.44 -9.87 -0.92
N LEU A 705 -23.31 -9.94 -0.24
CA LEU A 705 -22.56 -8.79 0.25
C LEU A 705 -21.19 -8.72 -0.42
N TYR A 706 -20.75 -7.51 -0.70
CA TYR A 706 -19.35 -7.18 -0.90
C TYR A 706 -18.85 -6.42 0.33
N ILE A 707 -17.77 -6.89 0.94
CA ILE A 707 -17.11 -6.25 2.07
C ILE A 707 -15.78 -5.68 1.62
N GLU A 708 -15.43 -4.47 2.06
CA GLU A 708 -14.15 -3.82 1.74
C GLU A 708 -13.63 -3.00 2.93
N ALA A 709 -12.32 -3.10 3.17
CA ALA A 709 -11.57 -2.17 4.02
C ALA A 709 -10.69 -1.30 3.09
N PRO A 710 -11.04 -0.01 2.92
CA PRO A 710 -10.30 0.91 2.04
C PRO A 710 -8.81 1.02 2.36
N ALA A 711 -8.01 1.42 1.37
CA ALA A 711 -6.65 1.88 1.62
C ALA A 711 -6.69 3.27 2.27
N THR A 712 -6.35 3.33 3.57
CA THR A 712 -6.28 4.56 4.35
C THR A 712 -4.82 4.99 4.56
N PRO A 713 -4.55 6.25 4.95
CA PRO A 713 -3.21 6.68 5.35
C PRO A 713 -2.61 5.76 6.43
N ARG A 714 -3.41 5.37 7.43
CA ARG A 714 -3.02 4.43 8.49
C ARG A 714 -2.58 3.08 7.92
N TRP A 715 -3.40 2.48 7.05
CA TRP A 715 -3.07 1.20 6.43
C TRP A 715 -1.84 1.27 5.51
N ASN A 716 -1.73 2.36 4.75
CA ASN A 716 -0.58 2.59 3.87
C ASN A 716 0.72 2.80 4.66
N GLU A 717 0.65 3.42 5.84
CA GLU A 717 1.78 3.58 6.75
C GLU A 717 2.28 2.22 7.26
N ILE A 718 1.36 1.39 7.77
CA ILE A 718 1.66 0.02 8.25
C ILE A 718 2.32 -0.81 7.14
N THR A 719 1.66 -0.89 5.98
CA THR A 719 2.12 -1.74 4.87
C THR A 719 3.26 -1.13 4.07
N GLY A 720 3.50 0.17 4.17
CA GLY A 720 4.38 0.93 3.27
C GLY A 720 3.84 1.05 1.85
N ASN A 721 2.54 0.84 1.64
CA ASN A 721 1.92 0.91 0.32
C ASN A 721 2.02 2.33 -0.24
N VAL A 722 2.70 2.49 -1.38
CA VAL A 722 2.76 3.76 -2.12
C VAL A 722 1.84 3.78 -3.34
N SER A 723 1.10 2.71 -3.62
CA SER A 723 0.16 2.69 -4.73
C SER A 723 -1.07 3.55 -4.40
N PRO A 724 -1.37 4.59 -5.22
CA PRO A 724 -2.46 5.52 -4.90
C PRO A 724 -3.84 5.01 -5.33
N TRP A 725 -3.95 3.75 -5.78
CA TRP A 725 -5.17 3.18 -6.34
C TRP A 725 -5.23 1.67 -6.10
N GLY A 726 -6.40 1.09 -6.35
CA GLY A 726 -6.64 -0.34 -6.25
C GLY A 726 -7.54 -0.75 -5.09
N THR A 727 -7.77 -2.06 -4.98
CA THR A 727 -8.50 -2.69 -3.88
C THR A 727 -7.57 -3.71 -3.24
N PHE A 728 -7.42 -3.63 -1.92
CA PHE A 728 -6.44 -4.44 -1.18
C PHE A 728 -7.15 -5.46 -0.29
N ARG A 729 -8.11 -5.01 0.53
CA ARG A 729 -8.81 -5.87 1.48
C ARG A 729 -10.29 -5.89 1.14
N SER A 730 -10.73 -7.00 0.54
CA SER A 730 -12.13 -7.18 0.15
C SER A 730 -12.50 -8.66 0.08
N ASN A 731 -13.78 -8.96 0.19
CA ASN A 731 -14.35 -10.30 -0.04
C ASN A 731 -15.82 -10.18 -0.46
N GLN A 732 -16.43 -11.29 -0.85
CA GLN A 732 -17.87 -11.43 -1.02
C GLN A 732 -18.43 -12.57 -0.16
N LEU A 733 -19.61 -12.34 0.42
CA LEU A 733 -20.20 -13.18 1.45
C LEU A 733 -21.72 -13.30 1.23
N GLU A 734 -22.31 -14.39 1.71
CA GLU A 734 -23.76 -14.56 1.74
C GLU A 734 -24.27 -14.37 3.18
N VAL A 735 -25.38 -13.64 3.33
CA VAL A 735 -26.08 -13.49 4.60
C VAL A 735 -26.81 -14.78 4.95
N VAL A 736 -26.48 -15.38 6.10
CA VAL A 736 -27.17 -16.55 6.66
C VAL A 736 -28.34 -16.12 7.54
N SER A 737 -28.13 -15.14 8.42
CA SER A 737 -29.17 -14.63 9.30
C SER A 737 -28.88 -13.20 9.72
N VAL A 738 -29.95 -12.49 10.11
CA VAL A 738 -29.89 -11.12 10.64
C VAL A 738 -30.63 -11.08 11.97
N ASP A 739 -29.95 -10.65 13.02
CA ASP A 739 -30.52 -10.42 14.35
C ASP A 739 -30.12 -9.03 14.84
N GLY A 740 -31.07 -8.09 14.79
CA GLY A 740 -30.82 -6.68 15.11
C GLY A 740 -29.75 -6.06 14.20
N ASP A 741 -28.63 -5.66 14.79
CA ASP A 741 -27.45 -5.11 14.12
C ASP A 741 -26.41 -6.16 13.72
N THR A 742 -26.67 -7.43 14.03
CA THR A 742 -25.73 -8.54 13.83
C THR A 742 -26.12 -9.34 12.59
N VAL A 743 -25.19 -9.44 11.66
CA VAL A 743 -25.34 -10.24 10.44
C VAL A 743 -24.40 -11.43 10.52
N THR A 744 -24.96 -12.64 10.44
CA THR A 744 -24.17 -13.87 10.31
C THR A 744 -23.93 -14.16 8.83
N VAL A 745 -22.69 -14.45 8.46
CA VAL A 745 -22.28 -14.75 7.07
C VAL A 745 -21.90 -16.21 6.85
N SER A 746 -21.93 -16.63 5.59
CA SER A 746 -21.75 -18.02 5.16
C SER A 746 -20.36 -18.60 5.47
N GLN A 747 -19.33 -17.77 5.55
CA GLN A 747 -17.94 -18.19 5.74
C GLN A 747 -17.25 -17.34 6.81
N ALA A 748 -16.24 -17.92 7.46
CA ALA A 748 -15.33 -17.18 8.31
C ALA A 748 -14.53 -16.16 7.49
N LEU A 749 -14.27 -14.99 8.08
CA LEU A 749 -13.44 -13.97 7.45
C LEU A 749 -11.98 -14.45 7.37
N ARG A 750 -11.35 -14.25 6.21
CA ARG A 750 -9.95 -14.62 5.95
C ARG A 750 -8.95 -13.64 6.56
N ILE A 751 -9.37 -12.39 6.68
CA ILE A 751 -8.60 -11.24 7.18
C ILE A 751 -9.52 -10.31 7.97
N ASP A 752 -8.92 -9.39 8.71
CA ASP A 752 -9.65 -8.38 9.46
C ASP A 752 -10.19 -7.27 8.54
N PHE A 753 -11.32 -6.71 8.94
CA PHE A 753 -11.90 -5.49 8.36
C PHE A 753 -12.04 -4.41 9.45
N PRO A 754 -10.98 -3.60 9.66
CA PRO A 754 -10.94 -2.63 10.76
C PRO A 754 -11.94 -1.50 10.60
N VAL A 755 -12.68 -1.18 11.66
CA VAL A 755 -13.62 -0.05 11.64
C VAL A 755 -12.92 1.29 11.46
N GLU A 756 -11.68 1.44 11.99
CA GLU A 756 -10.90 2.67 11.82
C GLU A 756 -10.50 2.96 10.36
N ASP A 757 -10.54 1.96 9.48
CA ASP A 757 -10.30 2.15 8.05
C ASP A 757 -11.56 2.52 7.26
N GLY A 758 -12.70 2.68 7.96
CA GLY A 758 -13.99 2.93 7.32
C GLY A 758 -14.52 1.71 6.59
N SER A 759 -14.23 0.51 7.09
CA SER A 759 -14.71 -0.75 6.51
C SER A 759 -16.22 -0.76 6.38
N PHE A 760 -16.70 -1.28 5.25
CA PHE A 760 -18.12 -1.28 4.93
C PHE A 760 -18.52 -2.54 4.17
N VAL A 761 -19.84 -2.78 4.16
CA VAL A 761 -20.46 -3.73 3.25
C VAL A 761 -21.43 -3.03 2.30
N CYS A 762 -21.66 -3.58 1.13
CA CYS A 762 -22.79 -3.20 0.28
C CYS A 762 -23.44 -4.45 -0.30
N ARG A 763 -24.76 -4.41 -0.52
CA ARG A 763 -25.46 -5.49 -1.19
C ARG A 763 -25.08 -5.48 -2.66
N ILE A 764 -24.79 -6.66 -3.19
CA ILE A 764 -24.49 -6.88 -4.60
C ILE A 764 -25.54 -7.78 -5.24
N ARG A 765 -25.63 -7.72 -6.57
CA ARG A 765 -26.38 -8.66 -7.39
C ARG A 765 -25.42 -9.41 -8.30
N THR A 766 -25.54 -10.72 -8.32
CA THR A 766 -24.64 -11.65 -9.00
C THR A 766 -25.33 -12.30 -10.20
N ALA A 767 -24.55 -12.78 -11.16
CA ALA A 767 -25.00 -13.72 -12.18
C ALA A 767 -24.53 -15.12 -11.77
N GLU A 768 -25.47 -16.00 -11.42
CA GLU A 768 -25.13 -17.30 -10.81
C GLU A 768 -25.35 -18.46 -11.79
N GLY A 769 -24.50 -19.50 -11.74
CA GLY A 769 -24.73 -20.71 -12.53
C GLY A 769 -24.61 -20.51 -14.03
N VAL A 770 -23.72 -19.61 -14.48
CA VAL A 770 -23.50 -19.33 -15.89
C VAL A 770 -22.32 -20.13 -16.41
N GLY A 771 -22.51 -20.85 -17.52
CA GLY A 771 -21.49 -21.75 -18.08
C GLY A 771 -21.15 -21.46 -19.54
N ILE A 772 -19.86 -21.57 -19.88
CA ILE A 772 -19.39 -21.63 -21.27
C ILE A 772 -18.68 -22.97 -21.48
N GLU A 773 -19.18 -23.77 -22.41
CA GLU A 773 -18.81 -25.17 -22.55
C GLU A 773 -18.52 -25.59 -24.00
N ASP A 774 -17.58 -26.53 -24.17
CA ASP A 774 -17.43 -27.36 -25.36
C ASP A 774 -17.28 -26.59 -26.69
N LEU A 775 -16.45 -25.54 -26.71
CA LEU A 775 -16.26 -24.71 -27.90
C LEU A 775 -14.88 -24.03 -27.96
N THR A 776 -14.53 -23.52 -29.13
CA THR A 776 -13.41 -22.58 -29.33
C THR A 776 -13.94 -21.16 -29.45
N ILE A 777 -13.25 -20.21 -28.81
CA ILE A 777 -13.40 -18.77 -29.03
C ILE A 777 -12.10 -18.25 -29.61
N GLU A 778 -12.17 -17.70 -30.80
CA GLU A 778 -11.01 -17.12 -31.48
C GLU A 778 -11.29 -15.65 -31.77
N GLN A 779 -10.38 -14.76 -31.40
CA GLN A 779 -10.45 -13.38 -31.86
C GLN A 779 -9.67 -13.23 -33.17
N LYS A 780 -10.35 -12.70 -34.18
CA LYS A 780 -9.78 -12.45 -35.49
C LYS A 780 -8.73 -11.36 -35.41
N VAL A 781 -7.54 -11.69 -35.91
CA VAL A 781 -6.43 -10.74 -36.07
C VAL A 781 -6.60 -10.05 -37.42
N PHE A 782 -6.87 -8.75 -37.41
CA PHE A 782 -6.96 -7.97 -38.66
C PHE A 782 -5.61 -7.39 -39.04
N THR A 783 -4.77 -7.10 -38.03
CA THR A 783 -3.50 -6.42 -38.21
C THR A 783 -2.35 -7.34 -37.82
N GLN A 784 -1.51 -7.74 -38.78
CA GLN A 784 -0.31 -8.55 -38.52
C GLN A 784 0.97 -7.72 -38.39
N GLU A 785 0.94 -6.44 -38.75
CA GLU A 785 2.08 -5.52 -38.63
C GLU A 785 1.91 -4.62 -37.40
N LEU A 786 2.98 -4.46 -36.60
CA LEU A 786 3.00 -3.46 -35.53
C LEU A 786 3.12 -2.07 -36.16
N VAL A 787 2.04 -1.29 -36.18
CA VAL A 787 1.98 -0.05 -36.98
C VAL A 787 2.44 1.15 -36.15
N GLY A 788 3.71 1.53 -36.25
CA GLY A 788 4.22 2.82 -35.78
C GLY A 788 5.66 2.78 -35.24
N PRO A 789 6.38 3.92 -35.20
CA PRO A 789 7.65 3.98 -34.50
C PRO A 789 7.43 3.66 -33.02
N ARG A 790 8.22 2.74 -32.48
CA ARG A 790 8.33 2.51 -31.04
C ARG A 790 8.46 3.86 -30.36
N ILE A 791 7.55 4.19 -29.45
CA ILE A 791 7.77 5.32 -28.54
C ILE A 791 8.99 4.91 -27.69
N PRO A 792 10.14 5.61 -27.79
CA PRO A 792 11.28 5.32 -26.95
C PRO A 792 10.84 5.30 -25.48
N GLU A 793 11.49 4.48 -24.64
CA GLU A 793 11.13 4.28 -23.23
C GLU A 793 9.80 3.55 -22.92
N THR A 794 8.98 3.14 -23.90
CA THR A 794 7.78 2.33 -23.63
C THR A 794 7.74 1.01 -24.40
N LEU A 795 7.04 -0.01 -23.85
CA LEU A 795 6.86 -1.34 -24.46
C LEU A 795 5.62 -1.41 -25.39
N TRP A 796 5.11 -0.27 -25.86
CA TRP A 796 3.81 -0.17 -26.52
C TRP A 796 3.90 -0.13 -28.05
N TYR A 797 3.02 -0.89 -28.71
CA TYR A 797 2.79 -0.82 -30.16
C TYR A 797 1.34 -0.38 -30.44
N PRO A 798 1.10 0.54 -31.39
CA PRO A 798 -0.25 0.79 -31.90
C PRO A 798 -0.66 -0.39 -32.79
N ILE A 799 -1.79 -1.03 -32.47
CA ILE A 799 -2.41 -2.07 -33.30
C ILE A 799 -3.85 -1.61 -33.57
N GLU A 800 -4.42 -1.93 -34.73
CA GLU A 800 -5.74 -1.45 -35.16
C GLU A 800 -6.90 -2.29 -34.60
N ASP A 801 -6.57 -3.39 -33.92
CA ASP A 801 -7.52 -4.38 -33.43
C ASP A 801 -8.08 -3.97 -32.06
N LEU A 802 -9.34 -4.34 -31.77
CA LEU A 802 -9.97 -3.98 -30.50
C LEU A 802 -9.30 -4.67 -29.31
N TRP A 803 -9.08 -3.89 -28.26
CA TRP A 803 -8.48 -4.36 -27.01
C TRP A 803 -9.53 -5.00 -26.10
N THR A 804 -9.95 -6.21 -26.46
CA THR A 804 -11.01 -6.98 -25.80
C THR A 804 -10.49 -8.30 -25.25
N ASP A 805 -11.08 -8.73 -24.15
CA ASP A 805 -10.86 -10.06 -23.57
C ASP A 805 -11.49 -11.16 -24.45
N GLY A 806 -11.09 -12.41 -24.22
CA GLY A 806 -11.76 -13.56 -24.84
C GLY A 806 -13.09 -13.83 -24.13
N VAL A 807 -12.99 -14.24 -22.86
CA VAL A 807 -14.15 -14.47 -21.98
C VAL A 807 -13.94 -13.75 -20.67
N THR A 808 -14.95 -12.99 -20.24
CA THR A 808 -14.91 -12.25 -18.96
C THR A 808 -16.14 -12.51 -18.12
N PHE A 809 -15.92 -12.80 -16.85
CA PHE A 809 -16.94 -12.90 -15.83
C PHE A 809 -16.82 -11.75 -14.84
N CYS A 810 -17.92 -11.06 -14.57
CA CYS A 810 -17.99 -9.92 -13.66
C CYS A 810 -19.14 -10.12 -12.68
N TYR A 811 -18.87 -10.14 -11.37
CA TYR A 811 -19.88 -10.47 -10.36
C TYR A 811 -20.59 -11.80 -10.62
N ALA A 812 -19.84 -12.82 -11.05
CA ALA A 812 -20.36 -14.15 -11.29
C ALA A 812 -20.17 -15.04 -10.05
N TRP A 813 -21.17 -15.85 -9.72
CA TRP A 813 -21.11 -16.82 -8.62
C TRP A 813 -21.42 -18.23 -9.10
N ASN A 814 -20.72 -19.26 -8.63
CA ASN A 814 -21.00 -20.65 -9.02
C ASN A 814 -21.06 -20.81 -10.56
N SER A 815 -20.18 -20.11 -11.28
CA SER A 815 -20.17 -20.03 -12.74
C SER A 815 -18.88 -20.62 -13.29
N TRP A 816 -18.88 -21.09 -14.54
CA TRP A 816 -17.77 -21.87 -15.03
C TRP A 816 -17.42 -21.68 -16.50
N VAL A 817 -16.19 -22.07 -16.82
CA VAL A 817 -15.71 -22.32 -18.17
C VAL A 817 -15.16 -23.74 -18.18
N SER A 818 -15.76 -24.63 -18.96
CA SER A 818 -15.35 -26.04 -19.00
C SER A 818 -15.17 -26.53 -20.41
N SER A 819 -14.05 -27.18 -20.67
CA SER A 819 -13.77 -27.74 -21.99
C SER A 819 -13.84 -26.66 -23.08
N VAL A 820 -13.09 -25.57 -22.93
CA VAL A 820 -13.07 -24.43 -23.86
C VAL A 820 -11.65 -24.12 -24.32
N LYS A 821 -11.51 -23.74 -25.59
CA LYS A 821 -10.26 -23.25 -26.16
C LYS A 821 -10.37 -21.77 -26.51
N ILE A 822 -9.40 -20.97 -26.09
CA ILE A 822 -9.37 -19.52 -26.36
C ILE A 822 -8.11 -19.17 -27.13
N VAL A 823 -8.26 -18.50 -28.27
CA VAL A 823 -7.18 -18.21 -29.21
C VAL A 823 -7.14 -16.72 -29.55
N ASN A 824 -5.93 -16.13 -29.54
CA ASN A 824 -5.67 -14.78 -30.04
C ASN A 824 -6.46 -13.66 -29.36
N ALA A 825 -6.78 -13.77 -28.06
CA ALA A 825 -7.54 -12.71 -27.42
C ALA A 825 -6.77 -11.38 -27.43
N GLY A 826 -7.48 -10.27 -27.60
CA GLY A 826 -6.90 -8.93 -27.63
C GLY A 826 -6.20 -8.60 -26.31
N ARG A 827 -6.94 -8.59 -25.20
CA ARG A 827 -6.44 -8.14 -23.90
C ARG A 827 -6.15 -9.32 -22.96
N ASN A 828 -7.15 -9.82 -22.24
CA ASN A 828 -7.03 -10.96 -21.34
C ASN A 828 -7.83 -12.12 -21.92
N PRO A 829 -7.22 -13.27 -22.27
CA PRO A 829 -7.99 -14.36 -22.85
C PRO A 829 -9.10 -14.89 -21.96
N LEU A 830 -8.85 -15.06 -20.66
CA LEU A 830 -9.83 -15.55 -19.69
C LEU A 830 -9.69 -14.81 -18.37
N TYR A 831 -10.74 -14.11 -17.95
CA TYR A 831 -10.63 -13.22 -16.81
C TYR A 831 -11.88 -13.20 -15.95
N PHE A 832 -11.71 -13.48 -14.66
CA PHE A 832 -12.78 -13.38 -13.67
C PHE A 832 -12.50 -12.17 -12.79
N THR A 833 -13.43 -11.23 -12.77
CA THR A 833 -13.39 -10.04 -11.91
C THR A 833 -14.55 -10.05 -10.92
N ARG A 834 -14.28 -9.79 -9.65
CA ARG A 834 -15.31 -9.66 -8.60
C ARG A 834 -16.23 -10.89 -8.51
N SER A 835 -15.70 -12.07 -8.76
CA SER A 835 -16.47 -13.31 -8.87
C SER A 835 -16.17 -14.25 -7.70
N LYS A 836 -17.03 -15.24 -7.46
CA LYS A 836 -16.87 -16.15 -6.32
C LYS A 836 -17.32 -17.57 -6.66
N PHE A 837 -16.66 -18.59 -6.12
CA PHE A 837 -17.05 -20.00 -6.37
C PHE A 837 -17.08 -20.35 -7.86
N CYS A 838 -16.25 -19.67 -8.67
CA CYS A 838 -16.19 -19.94 -10.09
C CYS A 838 -15.17 -21.03 -10.41
N GLU A 839 -15.38 -21.75 -11.49
CA GLU A 839 -14.54 -22.89 -11.87
C GLU A 839 -14.08 -22.80 -13.32
N VAL A 840 -12.78 -22.97 -13.54
CA VAL A 840 -12.16 -23.10 -14.85
C VAL A 840 -11.58 -24.50 -14.94
N GLN A 841 -12.09 -25.32 -15.86
CA GLN A 841 -11.71 -26.72 -15.96
C GLN A 841 -11.45 -27.14 -17.41
N ASN A 842 -10.36 -27.86 -17.67
CA ASN A 842 -10.03 -28.37 -19.01
C ASN A 842 -10.03 -27.26 -20.08
N VAL A 843 -9.25 -26.21 -19.85
CA VAL A 843 -9.20 -25.02 -20.73
C VAL A 843 -7.83 -24.88 -21.37
N GLU A 844 -7.82 -24.65 -22.69
CA GLU A 844 -6.61 -24.31 -23.44
C GLU A 844 -6.61 -22.85 -23.86
N VAL A 845 -5.52 -22.13 -23.60
CA VAL A 845 -5.36 -20.72 -24.00
C VAL A 845 -4.09 -20.53 -24.82
N PHE A 846 -4.24 -20.00 -26.03
CA PHE A 846 -3.14 -19.75 -26.95
C PHE A 846 -3.12 -18.29 -27.39
N ASP A 847 -1.99 -17.63 -27.10
CA ASP A 847 -1.65 -16.29 -27.52
C ASP A 847 -2.59 -15.18 -27.04
N SER A 848 -1.96 -14.07 -26.64
CA SER A 848 -2.62 -12.79 -26.42
C SER A 848 -1.98 -11.80 -27.38
N LEU A 849 -2.81 -11.10 -28.17
CA LEU A 849 -2.33 -10.21 -29.22
C LEU A 849 -1.61 -8.99 -28.64
N PHE A 850 -2.08 -8.49 -27.50
CA PHE A 850 -1.50 -7.34 -26.82
C PHE A 850 -0.78 -7.79 -25.55
N LYS A 851 0.50 -8.12 -25.66
CA LYS A 851 1.38 -8.49 -24.55
C LYS A 851 2.66 -7.65 -24.56
N GLY A 852 3.15 -7.28 -23.37
CA GLY A 852 4.36 -6.44 -23.23
C GLY A 852 4.22 -5.24 -22.28
N GLY A 853 3.03 -4.89 -21.79
CA GLY A 853 2.87 -3.80 -20.82
C GLY A 853 1.44 -3.51 -20.37
N GLY A 854 1.31 -2.80 -19.24
CA GLY A 854 0.09 -2.20 -18.66
C GLY A 854 -1.19 -3.04 -18.62
N GLY A 855 -1.12 -4.20 -17.97
CA GLY A 855 -2.31 -4.88 -17.47
C GLY A 855 -3.01 -5.82 -18.46
N THR A 856 -2.24 -6.62 -19.21
CA THR A 856 -2.75 -7.47 -20.31
C THR A 856 -2.04 -8.81 -20.43
N GLY A 857 -2.66 -9.72 -21.18
CA GLY A 857 -2.16 -11.07 -21.41
C GLY A 857 -2.32 -11.95 -20.19
N TYR A 858 -3.42 -11.72 -19.43
CA TYR A 858 -3.70 -12.38 -18.17
C TYR A 858 -4.71 -13.50 -18.33
N VAL A 859 -4.45 -14.60 -17.61
CA VAL A 859 -5.41 -15.68 -17.36
C VAL A 859 -5.53 -15.82 -15.86
N GLY A 860 -6.68 -15.49 -15.26
CA GLY A 860 -6.81 -15.56 -13.81
C GLY A 860 -7.92 -14.72 -13.18
N PHE A 861 -7.66 -14.28 -11.95
CA PHE A 861 -8.66 -13.83 -10.99
C PHE A 861 -8.32 -12.44 -10.41
N GLU A 862 -9.21 -11.47 -10.59
CA GLU A 862 -9.17 -10.14 -9.99
C GLU A 862 -10.31 -9.94 -9.00
N ARG A 863 -10.04 -9.48 -7.77
CA ARG A 863 -11.05 -9.32 -6.70
C ARG A 863 -11.97 -10.54 -6.60
N SER A 864 -11.46 -11.74 -6.86
CA SER A 864 -12.28 -12.95 -6.92
C SER A 864 -11.88 -13.94 -5.84
N TYR A 865 -12.87 -14.68 -5.35
CA TYR A 865 -12.76 -15.37 -4.07
C TYR A 865 -13.20 -16.82 -4.18
N ASP A 866 -12.44 -17.74 -3.60
CA ASP A 866 -12.83 -19.16 -3.57
C ASP A 866 -13.12 -19.72 -4.98
N CYS A 867 -12.34 -19.32 -5.99
CA CYS A 867 -12.44 -19.87 -7.34
C CYS A 867 -11.45 -21.02 -7.54
N LEU A 868 -11.79 -21.95 -8.44
CA LEU A 868 -10.96 -23.09 -8.83
C LEU A 868 -10.50 -22.93 -10.29
N MET A 869 -9.21 -23.17 -10.53
CA MET A 869 -8.62 -23.36 -11.84
C MET A 869 -7.91 -24.71 -11.87
N GLU A 870 -8.36 -25.61 -12.72
CA GLU A 870 -7.90 -27.00 -12.77
C GLU A 870 -7.74 -27.45 -14.22
N ASP A 871 -6.68 -28.21 -14.52
CA ASP A 871 -6.42 -28.75 -15.86
C ASP A 871 -6.42 -27.66 -16.95
N VAL A 872 -5.69 -26.57 -16.68
CA VAL A 872 -5.55 -25.45 -17.63
C VAL A 872 -4.19 -25.51 -18.31
N PHE A 873 -4.20 -25.41 -19.63
CA PHE A 873 -2.99 -25.23 -20.44
C PHE A 873 -2.93 -23.82 -21.00
N THR A 874 -1.80 -23.13 -20.82
CA THR A 874 -1.58 -21.83 -21.48
C THR A 874 -0.26 -21.79 -22.22
N ARG A 875 -0.24 -21.05 -23.34
CA ARG A 875 0.98 -20.70 -24.06
C ARG A 875 0.90 -19.29 -24.63
N GLY A 876 2.01 -18.55 -24.52
CA GLY A 876 2.14 -17.24 -25.16
C GLY A 876 1.42 -16.13 -24.40
N MET A 877 1.22 -16.31 -23.10
CA MET A 877 0.67 -15.33 -22.17
C MET A 877 1.76 -14.41 -21.63
N ARG A 878 1.34 -13.31 -21.00
CA ARG A 878 2.24 -12.46 -20.23
C ARG A 878 2.39 -13.00 -18.81
N HIS A 879 1.26 -13.08 -18.09
CA HIS A 879 1.17 -13.63 -16.74
C HIS A 879 0.01 -14.63 -16.71
N ALA A 880 0.31 -15.88 -16.43
CA ALA A 880 -0.68 -16.94 -16.36
C ALA A 880 -0.14 -18.07 -15.46
N PRO A 881 -0.84 -18.40 -14.38
CA PRO A 881 -2.06 -17.76 -13.89
C PRO A 881 -1.74 -16.41 -13.18
N ASP A 882 -2.73 -15.52 -13.10
CA ASP A 882 -2.61 -14.18 -12.52
C ASP A 882 -3.64 -13.96 -11.40
N LEU A 883 -3.19 -13.50 -10.22
CA LEU A 883 -4.03 -13.11 -9.10
C LEU A 883 -3.80 -11.64 -8.75
N GLN A 884 -4.87 -10.83 -8.68
CA GLN A 884 -4.72 -9.41 -8.31
C GLN A 884 -5.90 -8.77 -7.58
N TRP A 885 -5.61 -7.67 -6.92
CA TRP A 885 -6.54 -6.76 -6.23
C TRP A 885 -7.42 -7.48 -5.21
N GLY A 886 -6.82 -8.08 -4.20
CA GLY A 886 -7.50 -8.64 -3.05
C GLY A 886 -8.05 -10.04 -3.27
N SER A 887 -7.83 -10.64 -4.45
CA SER A 887 -8.18 -12.03 -4.73
C SER A 887 -7.67 -12.97 -3.63
N ALA A 888 -8.56 -13.84 -3.13
CA ALA A 888 -8.27 -14.66 -1.97
C ALA A 888 -8.98 -16.01 -1.96
N GLY A 889 -8.36 -17.02 -1.35
CA GLY A 889 -8.96 -18.36 -1.25
C GLY A 889 -9.04 -19.11 -2.57
N ASN A 890 -8.43 -18.61 -3.64
CA ASN A 890 -8.48 -19.28 -4.95
C ASN A 890 -7.49 -20.45 -5.00
N VAL A 891 -7.84 -21.50 -5.73
CA VAL A 891 -7.04 -22.69 -5.95
C VAL A 891 -6.69 -22.81 -7.42
N ILE A 892 -5.40 -22.91 -7.73
CA ILE A 892 -4.89 -23.18 -9.07
C ILE A 892 -4.08 -24.47 -9.02
N ARG A 893 -4.52 -25.49 -9.76
CA ARG A 893 -3.94 -26.83 -9.65
C ARG A 893 -3.91 -27.61 -10.95
N ASP A 894 -3.09 -28.64 -10.96
CA ASP A 894 -2.99 -29.63 -12.04
C ASP A 894 -2.89 -28.99 -13.44
N SER A 895 -2.29 -27.81 -13.52
CA SER A 895 -2.28 -26.97 -14.72
C SER A 895 -0.85 -26.79 -15.24
N HIS A 896 -0.74 -26.40 -16.52
CA HIS A 896 0.53 -26.24 -17.21
C HIS A 896 0.61 -24.89 -17.94
N PHE A 897 1.51 -24.04 -17.47
CA PHE A 897 1.68 -22.67 -17.96
C PHE A 897 3.03 -22.53 -18.68
N VAL A 898 3.00 -22.25 -19.98
CA VAL A 898 4.20 -22.19 -20.84
C VAL A 898 4.47 -20.77 -21.32
N GLY A 899 5.68 -20.28 -21.05
CA GLY A 899 6.16 -18.97 -21.47
C GLY A 899 5.62 -17.80 -20.66
N SER A 900 5.01 -18.06 -19.50
CA SER A 900 4.47 -17.05 -18.58
C SER A 900 4.83 -17.36 -17.14
N ASP A 901 4.89 -16.31 -16.33
CA ASP A 901 5.06 -16.40 -14.89
C ASP A 901 3.72 -16.46 -14.16
N ALA A 902 3.72 -17.19 -13.06
CA ALA A 902 2.62 -17.25 -12.11
C ALA A 902 2.74 -16.06 -11.15
N GLN A 903 1.67 -15.28 -10.98
CA GLN A 903 1.77 -14.03 -10.22
C GLN A 903 0.72 -13.83 -9.13
N TRP A 904 1.21 -13.28 -8.02
CA TRP A 904 0.45 -12.37 -7.16
C TRP A 904 0.79 -10.95 -7.62
N HIS A 905 0.00 -10.46 -8.58
CA HIS A 905 0.36 -9.34 -9.44
C HIS A 905 0.15 -7.99 -8.78
N ALA A 906 -0.95 -7.79 -8.04
CA ALA A 906 -1.23 -6.53 -7.34
C ALA A 906 -2.19 -6.69 -6.14
N GLY A 907 -2.15 -5.76 -5.19
CA GLY A 907 -3.25 -5.46 -4.26
C GLY A 907 -3.58 -6.49 -3.17
N TRP A 908 -2.65 -6.85 -2.29
CA TRP A 908 -2.89 -7.63 -1.05
C TRP A 908 -3.63 -8.96 -1.23
N THR A 909 -3.30 -9.69 -2.30
CA THR A 909 -3.84 -11.03 -2.53
C THR A 909 -3.32 -12.01 -1.47
N HIS A 910 -4.19 -12.86 -0.93
CA HIS A 910 -3.92 -13.64 0.28
C HIS A 910 -4.62 -14.99 0.29
N GLU A 911 -4.10 -15.95 1.05
CA GLU A 911 -4.68 -17.28 1.23
C GLU A 911 -5.02 -18.01 -0.09
N ASN A 912 -4.27 -17.79 -1.17
CA ASN A 912 -4.43 -18.55 -2.42
C ASN A 912 -3.49 -19.75 -2.47
N LEU A 913 -3.91 -20.81 -3.15
CA LEU A 913 -3.15 -22.06 -3.31
C LEU A 913 -2.73 -22.28 -4.76
N PHE A 914 -1.44 -22.50 -4.96
CA PHE A 914 -0.89 -23.08 -6.18
C PHE A 914 -0.38 -24.48 -5.87
N GLU A 915 -1.00 -25.50 -6.46
CA GLU A 915 -0.57 -26.88 -6.22
C GLU A 915 -0.44 -27.78 -7.46
N ASN A 916 0.60 -28.62 -7.47
CA ASN A 916 0.85 -29.59 -8.54
C ASN A 916 0.84 -29.02 -9.97
N ASN A 917 1.17 -27.74 -10.14
CA ASN A 917 1.27 -27.12 -11.46
C ASN A 917 2.64 -27.35 -12.09
N ARG A 918 2.70 -27.27 -13.42
CA ARG A 918 3.94 -27.13 -14.18
C ARG A 918 4.05 -25.70 -14.72
N ILE A 919 5.06 -24.96 -14.30
CA ILE A 919 5.31 -23.59 -14.77
C ILE A 919 6.63 -23.60 -15.53
N GLU A 920 6.59 -23.42 -16.84
CA GLU A 920 7.77 -23.51 -17.70
C GLU A 920 8.03 -22.20 -18.44
N GLN A 921 9.20 -21.60 -18.20
CA GLN A 921 9.71 -20.47 -18.95
C GLN A 921 11.16 -20.71 -19.38
N ARG A 922 11.50 -20.11 -20.52
CA ARG A 922 12.83 -20.12 -21.12
C ARG A 922 13.28 -18.68 -21.37
N GLU A 923 14.58 -18.49 -21.60
CA GLU A 923 15.12 -17.16 -21.92
C GLU A 923 14.46 -16.54 -23.17
N SER A 924 14.08 -17.36 -24.15
CA SER A 924 13.35 -16.93 -25.36
C SER A 924 12.01 -16.27 -25.05
N ASP A 925 11.41 -16.58 -23.91
CA ASP A 925 10.06 -16.10 -23.56
C ASP A 925 10.09 -14.67 -23.00
N LEU A 926 11.25 -14.17 -22.56
CA LEU A 926 11.39 -12.81 -22.00
C LEU A 926 10.93 -11.71 -22.97
N GLY A 927 10.98 -11.95 -24.28
CA GLY A 927 10.45 -11.05 -25.31
C GLY A 927 8.92 -10.94 -25.35
N GLN A 928 8.20 -11.83 -24.65
CA GLN A 928 6.73 -11.91 -24.63
C GLN A 928 6.09 -11.15 -23.45
N GLY A 929 6.90 -10.48 -22.62
CA GLY A 929 6.43 -9.61 -21.53
C GLY A 929 6.34 -10.26 -20.15
N THR A 930 6.63 -11.57 -20.03
CA THR A 930 6.86 -12.26 -18.74
C THR A 930 8.03 -11.63 -17.99
N TYR A 931 8.01 -11.68 -16.65
CA TYR A 931 9.14 -11.23 -15.86
C TYR A 931 10.28 -12.25 -15.80
N GLY A 932 10.10 -13.49 -16.24
CA GLY A 932 11.14 -14.52 -16.27
C GLY A 932 11.34 -15.26 -14.94
N HIS A 933 10.49 -15.01 -13.94
CA HIS A 933 10.50 -15.70 -12.65
C HIS A 933 9.49 -16.84 -12.68
N GLY A 934 9.72 -17.92 -11.93
CA GLY A 934 8.70 -18.97 -11.80
C GLY A 934 7.43 -18.41 -11.17
N PHE A 935 7.60 -17.82 -9.99
CA PHE A 935 6.60 -17.05 -9.27
C PHE A 935 7.07 -15.63 -8.99
N PHE A 936 6.16 -14.67 -9.11
CA PHE A 936 6.41 -13.26 -8.78
C PHE A 936 5.29 -12.68 -7.90
N ALA A 937 5.69 -11.96 -6.86
CA ALA A 937 4.81 -11.19 -6.00
C ALA A 937 5.28 -9.73 -5.95
N SER A 938 4.37 -8.79 -6.25
CA SER A 938 4.65 -7.35 -6.15
C SER A 938 4.92 -6.90 -4.70
N GLY A 939 5.28 -5.62 -4.53
CA GLY A 939 5.72 -5.11 -3.23
C GLY A 939 5.26 -3.68 -2.93
N PRO A 940 5.39 -3.25 -1.68
CA PRO A 940 4.85 -1.99 -1.17
C PRO A 940 5.41 -0.76 -1.88
N SER A 941 6.67 -0.82 -2.34
CA SER A 941 7.33 0.27 -3.07
C SER A 941 6.81 0.45 -4.51
N SER A 942 5.88 -0.39 -4.98
CA SER A 942 5.33 -0.28 -6.34
C SER A 942 4.14 0.67 -6.37
N THR A 943 4.27 1.78 -7.09
CA THR A 943 3.16 2.73 -7.32
C THR A 943 2.06 2.15 -8.22
N SER A 944 2.34 1.06 -8.95
CA SER A 944 1.39 0.44 -9.89
C SER A 944 0.70 -0.81 -9.35
N HIS A 945 1.30 -1.52 -8.39
CA HIS A 945 0.79 -2.84 -7.96
C HIS A 945 0.51 -2.93 -6.46
N GLY A 946 1.28 -2.19 -5.63
CA GLY A 946 1.20 -2.27 -4.18
C GLY A 946 1.67 -3.62 -3.58
N PRO A 947 1.54 -3.78 -2.25
CA PRO A 947 1.98 -4.97 -1.51
C PRO A 947 1.09 -6.20 -1.74
N GLN A 948 1.57 -7.39 -1.36
CA GLN A 948 0.80 -8.64 -1.32
C GLN A 948 0.40 -9.03 0.11
N GLY A 949 -0.56 -9.95 0.26
CA GLY A 949 -1.15 -10.30 1.55
C GLY A 949 -0.64 -11.62 2.14
N PRO A 950 -1.20 -12.05 3.29
CA PRO A 950 -0.69 -13.18 4.05
C PRO A 950 -1.05 -14.57 3.47
N ARG A 951 -0.32 -15.60 3.93
CA ARG A 951 -0.64 -17.04 3.80
C ARG A 951 -0.96 -17.56 2.41
N ASN A 952 -0.38 -17.00 1.36
CA ASN A 952 -0.39 -17.68 0.07
C ASN A 952 0.51 -18.92 0.14
N VAL A 953 0.12 -19.96 -0.61
CA VAL A 953 0.71 -21.29 -0.53
C VAL A 953 1.19 -21.76 -1.91
N VAL A 954 2.43 -22.24 -1.94
CA VAL A 954 3.08 -22.84 -3.11
C VAL A 954 3.43 -24.27 -2.74
N TYR A 955 2.66 -25.23 -3.25
CA TYR A 955 2.70 -26.62 -2.81
C TYR A 955 2.94 -27.59 -3.98
N TYR A 956 4.01 -28.38 -3.94
CA TYR A 956 4.18 -29.48 -4.91
C TYR A 956 4.24 -29.11 -6.41
N ASN A 957 4.61 -27.87 -6.75
CA ASN A 957 4.74 -27.42 -8.14
C ASN A 957 6.08 -27.83 -8.77
N ASP A 958 6.11 -27.93 -10.10
CA ASP A 958 7.31 -28.16 -10.91
C ASP A 958 7.59 -26.93 -11.78
N VAL A 959 8.69 -26.23 -11.50
CA VAL A 959 8.95 -24.88 -11.99
C VAL A 959 10.27 -24.82 -12.73
N ILE A 960 10.26 -24.28 -13.95
CA ILE A 960 11.44 -23.99 -14.75
C ILE A 960 11.41 -22.51 -15.08
N ALA A 961 12.45 -21.77 -14.67
CA ALA A 961 12.49 -20.32 -14.86
C ALA A 961 13.90 -19.81 -15.22
N PRO A 962 14.03 -18.86 -16.16
CA PRO A 962 15.34 -18.29 -16.51
C PRO A 962 15.91 -17.39 -15.39
N LYS A 963 15.08 -16.75 -14.56
CA LYS A 963 15.54 -15.85 -13.47
C LYS A 963 15.55 -16.50 -12.10
N SER A 964 14.55 -16.26 -11.26
CA SER A 964 14.44 -16.82 -9.90
C SER A 964 13.26 -17.79 -9.82
N GLY A 965 13.32 -18.76 -8.91
CA GLY A 965 12.19 -19.65 -8.63
C GLY A 965 10.99 -18.89 -8.08
N VAL A 966 11.18 -18.21 -6.95
CA VAL A 966 10.17 -17.32 -6.32
C VAL A 966 10.79 -15.95 -6.04
N THR A 967 10.07 -14.88 -6.40
CA THR A 967 10.44 -13.51 -6.08
C THR A 967 9.32 -12.83 -5.30
N MET A 968 9.59 -12.40 -4.08
CA MET A 968 8.66 -11.67 -3.22
C MET A 968 9.20 -10.27 -2.95
N LEU A 969 8.52 -9.24 -3.47
CA LEU A 969 8.97 -7.86 -3.34
C LEU A 969 8.45 -7.16 -2.07
N GLY A 970 7.45 -7.71 -1.38
CA GLY A 970 7.06 -7.27 -0.03
C GLY A 970 5.57 -7.22 0.26
N GLY A 971 5.25 -7.09 1.55
CA GLY A 971 3.86 -7.16 2.06
C GLY A 971 3.49 -8.55 2.57
N ASN A 972 4.33 -9.55 2.31
CA ASN A 972 4.02 -10.96 2.50
C ASN A 972 4.17 -11.37 3.97
N GLU A 973 3.19 -12.05 4.55
CA GLU A 973 3.31 -12.64 5.90
C GLU A 973 2.93 -14.13 5.86
N ALA A 974 3.73 -14.97 6.52
CA ALA A 974 3.40 -16.37 6.75
C ALA A 974 3.07 -17.21 5.48
N TRP A 975 3.76 -16.95 4.37
CA TRP A 975 3.65 -17.78 3.17
C TRP A 975 4.22 -19.17 3.40
N ILE A 976 3.60 -20.18 2.79
CA ILE A 976 4.01 -21.59 2.91
C ILE A 976 4.49 -22.07 1.55
N ILE A 977 5.80 -22.31 1.42
CA ILE A 977 6.44 -22.73 0.17
C ILE A 977 7.05 -24.11 0.42
N VAL A 978 6.34 -25.16 0.04
CA VAL A 978 6.70 -26.54 0.41
C VAL A 978 6.60 -27.55 -0.73
N TYR A 979 7.49 -28.54 -0.71
CA TYR A 979 7.50 -29.66 -1.66
C TYR A 979 7.59 -29.25 -3.13
N ASN A 980 8.14 -28.09 -3.49
CA ASN A 980 8.26 -27.70 -4.89
C ASN A 980 9.59 -28.15 -5.49
N ARG A 981 9.63 -28.33 -6.82
CA ARG A 981 10.86 -28.41 -7.60
C ARG A 981 11.05 -27.11 -8.39
N PHE A 982 12.21 -26.49 -8.24
CA PHE A 982 12.61 -25.29 -8.98
C PHE A 982 13.89 -25.57 -9.78
N VAL A 983 13.83 -25.40 -11.10
CA VAL A 983 15.00 -25.43 -11.99
C VAL A 983 15.23 -24.01 -12.52
N VAL A 984 16.34 -23.40 -12.11
CA VAL A 984 16.51 -21.95 -12.22
C VAL A 984 17.79 -21.58 -12.97
N GLY A 985 17.65 -20.79 -14.03
CA GLY A 985 18.69 -20.55 -15.04
C GLY A 985 19.79 -19.55 -14.68
N GLY A 986 19.54 -18.54 -13.84
CA GLY A 986 20.53 -17.47 -13.64
C GLY A 986 20.41 -16.55 -12.42
N LYS A 987 19.44 -16.75 -11.51
CA LYS A 987 19.38 -16.02 -10.23
C LYS A 987 19.33 -16.98 -9.03
N ARG A 988 18.41 -16.73 -8.10
CA ARG A 988 18.28 -17.43 -6.81
C ARG A 988 17.09 -18.37 -6.83
N GLY A 989 17.10 -19.38 -5.98
CA GLY A 989 15.93 -20.21 -5.73
C GLY A 989 14.77 -19.34 -5.25
N ILE A 990 15.01 -18.57 -4.18
CA ILE A 990 14.04 -17.62 -3.63
C ILE A 990 14.72 -16.26 -3.38
N TYR A 991 14.03 -15.17 -3.70
CA TYR A 991 14.42 -13.82 -3.33
C TYR A 991 13.28 -13.12 -2.61
N VAL A 992 13.60 -12.56 -1.45
CA VAL A 992 12.69 -11.77 -0.62
C VAL A 992 13.29 -10.37 -0.50
N LYS A 993 12.56 -9.32 -0.85
CA LYS A 993 13.11 -7.95 -0.86
C LYS A 993 12.98 -7.26 0.49
N GLU A 994 11.76 -7.02 0.94
CA GLU A 994 11.47 -6.21 2.13
C GLU A 994 10.10 -6.59 2.70
N LYS A 995 9.83 -6.20 3.95
CA LYS A 995 8.53 -6.37 4.63
C LYS A 995 7.86 -7.73 4.38
N SER A 996 8.65 -8.80 4.50
CA SER A 996 8.23 -10.16 4.18
C SER A 996 8.72 -11.10 5.27
N PHE A 997 7.85 -11.65 6.09
CA PHE A 997 8.25 -12.30 7.33
C PHE A 997 7.41 -13.55 7.63
N ASP A 998 7.87 -14.35 8.60
CA ASP A 998 7.19 -15.54 9.10
C ASP A 998 6.96 -16.68 8.10
N HIS A 999 7.66 -16.67 6.97
CA HIS A 999 7.51 -17.68 5.94
C HIS A 999 8.00 -19.06 6.38
N ILE A 1000 7.37 -20.11 5.86
CA ILE A 1000 7.83 -21.49 5.96
C ILE A 1000 8.30 -21.92 4.57
N ILE A 1001 9.59 -22.26 4.46
CA ILE A 1001 10.22 -22.75 3.23
C ILE A 1001 10.78 -24.13 3.52
N ALA A 1002 10.04 -25.20 3.18
CA ALA A 1002 10.39 -26.55 3.60
C ALA A 1002 10.31 -27.61 2.50
N ASP A 1003 11.18 -28.63 2.57
CA ASP A 1003 11.14 -29.82 1.71
C ASP A 1003 11.19 -29.55 0.18
N ASN A 1004 11.63 -28.36 -0.23
CA ASN A 1004 11.76 -28.02 -1.65
C ASN A 1004 13.06 -28.60 -2.24
N VAL A 1005 13.06 -28.72 -3.56
CA VAL A 1005 14.20 -29.12 -4.37
C VAL A 1005 14.56 -27.98 -5.32
N PHE A 1006 15.79 -27.47 -5.22
CA PHE A 1006 16.30 -26.42 -6.09
C PHE A 1006 17.44 -26.94 -6.96
N ALA A 1007 17.29 -26.90 -8.28
CA ALA A 1007 18.34 -27.12 -9.26
C ALA A 1007 18.79 -25.76 -9.81
N LEU A 1008 20.00 -25.34 -9.48
CA LEU A 1008 20.55 -24.01 -9.71
C LEU A 1008 21.86 -24.12 -10.54
N PRO A 1009 21.81 -24.52 -11.82
CA PRO A 1009 23.02 -24.75 -12.63
C PRO A 1009 23.96 -23.53 -12.72
N ASN A 1010 23.39 -22.31 -12.74
CA ASN A 1010 24.14 -21.06 -12.68
C ASN A 1010 23.67 -20.21 -11.48
N GLY A 1011 23.39 -20.87 -10.35
CA GLY A 1011 22.85 -20.23 -9.15
C GLY A 1011 23.75 -19.15 -8.58
N GLN A 1012 23.14 -18.07 -8.08
CA GLN A 1012 23.86 -17.07 -7.27
C GLN A 1012 23.90 -17.51 -5.80
N ASN A 1013 24.98 -17.16 -5.09
CA ASN A 1013 25.07 -17.34 -3.65
C ASN A 1013 24.52 -16.11 -2.91
N PRO A 1014 23.78 -16.29 -1.80
CA PRO A 1014 23.14 -17.53 -1.35
C PRO A 1014 22.02 -17.98 -2.30
N ALA A 1015 21.63 -19.25 -2.20
CA ALA A 1015 20.49 -19.78 -2.95
C ALA A 1015 19.15 -19.12 -2.57
N ILE A 1016 19.00 -18.68 -1.32
CA ILE A 1016 17.88 -17.87 -0.82
C ILE A 1016 18.42 -16.56 -0.24
N LEU A 1017 17.95 -15.42 -0.74
CA LEU A 1017 18.37 -14.10 -0.23
C LEU A 1017 17.18 -13.34 0.36
N VAL A 1018 17.36 -12.85 1.59
CA VAL A 1018 16.40 -11.98 2.28
C VAL A 1018 16.95 -10.57 2.36
N GLY A 1019 16.25 -9.60 1.79
CA GLY A 1019 16.80 -8.28 1.47
C GLY A 1019 16.78 -7.26 2.61
N ALA A 1020 16.03 -7.49 3.68
CA ALA A 1020 15.88 -6.55 4.78
C ALA A 1020 15.87 -7.25 6.14
N ALA A 1021 16.45 -6.60 7.15
CA ALA A 1021 16.63 -7.15 8.51
C ALA A 1021 15.31 -7.42 9.25
N ASN A 1022 14.26 -6.66 8.93
CA ASN A 1022 12.91 -6.84 9.50
C ASN A 1022 12.10 -7.98 8.86
N CYS A 1023 12.67 -8.70 7.88
CA CYS A 1023 12.08 -9.92 7.33
C CYS A 1023 12.32 -11.13 8.25
N THR A 1024 11.88 -11.05 9.50
CA THR A 1024 12.19 -12.02 10.55
C THR A 1024 11.21 -13.20 10.56
N GLY A 1025 11.37 -14.15 11.50
CA GLY A 1025 10.41 -15.25 11.68
C GLY A 1025 10.45 -16.35 10.61
N ILE A 1026 11.29 -16.21 9.57
CA ILE A 1026 11.36 -17.15 8.46
C ILE A 1026 12.04 -18.47 8.89
N GLU A 1027 11.42 -19.59 8.51
CA GLU A 1027 11.95 -20.94 8.68
C GLU A 1027 12.35 -21.54 7.33
N ILE A 1028 13.56 -22.09 7.25
CA ILE A 1028 14.10 -22.75 6.07
C ILE A 1028 14.55 -24.16 6.48
N LEU A 1029 13.77 -25.17 6.09
CA LEU A 1029 13.86 -26.52 6.66
C LEU A 1029 13.99 -27.60 5.57
N ASP A 1030 14.91 -28.54 5.73
CA ASP A 1030 14.93 -29.80 4.96
C ASP A 1030 14.98 -29.64 3.41
N ASN A 1031 15.37 -28.47 2.90
CA ASN A 1031 15.44 -28.22 1.46
C ASN A 1031 16.71 -28.85 0.87
N ARG A 1032 16.62 -29.25 -0.39
CA ARG A 1032 17.73 -29.85 -1.14
C ARG A 1032 18.12 -28.94 -2.31
N PHE A 1033 19.40 -28.61 -2.39
CA PHE A 1033 19.92 -27.71 -3.42
C PHE A 1033 20.98 -28.42 -4.25
N TYR A 1034 20.92 -28.27 -5.57
CA TYR A 1034 21.82 -28.86 -6.55
C TYR A 1034 22.41 -27.75 -7.40
N GLY A 1035 23.71 -27.51 -7.34
CA GLY A 1035 24.32 -26.36 -8.02
C GLY A 1035 25.68 -25.99 -7.45
N PRO A 1036 26.42 -25.07 -8.09
CA PRO A 1036 27.66 -24.52 -7.57
C PRO A 1036 27.39 -23.48 -6.47
N ILE A 1037 26.54 -23.81 -5.50
CA ILE A 1037 26.23 -22.95 -4.37
C ILE A 1037 27.04 -23.36 -3.13
N THR A 1038 27.41 -22.38 -2.31
CA THR A 1038 28.17 -22.54 -1.07
C THR A 1038 27.37 -22.13 0.16
N GLU A 1039 26.30 -21.35 -0.03
CA GLU A 1039 25.45 -20.83 1.05
C GLU A 1039 23.98 -21.07 0.73
N VAL A 1040 23.25 -21.69 1.67
CA VAL A 1040 21.82 -21.99 1.53
C VAL A 1040 20.99 -20.70 1.56
N ALA A 1041 21.17 -19.88 2.59
CA ALA A 1041 20.40 -18.68 2.80
C ALA A 1041 21.21 -17.64 3.57
N SER A 1042 21.07 -16.36 3.21
CA SER A 1042 21.55 -15.24 4.02
C SER A 1042 20.66 -14.01 3.87
N PHE A 1043 20.74 -13.12 4.86
CA PHE A 1043 20.24 -11.77 4.74
C PHE A 1043 21.20 -10.92 3.88
N ALA A 1044 20.67 -9.89 3.24
CA ALA A 1044 21.48 -8.88 2.57
C ALA A 1044 22.45 -8.27 3.60
N GLN A 1045 23.72 -8.20 3.23
CA GLN A 1045 24.80 -7.70 4.08
C GLN A 1045 25.01 -8.49 5.39
N GLY A 1046 24.41 -9.68 5.54
CA GLY A 1046 24.48 -10.47 6.78
C GLY A 1046 23.67 -9.89 7.93
N ILE A 1047 22.71 -8.98 7.65
CA ILE A 1047 21.97 -8.26 8.70
C ILE A 1047 20.56 -8.82 8.84
N GLY A 1048 20.36 -9.63 9.88
CA GLY A 1048 19.09 -10.27 10.22
C GLY A 1048 19.30 -11.73 10.61
N GLU A 1049 18.25 -12.34 11.14
CA GLU A 1049 18.31 -13.72 11.64
C GLU A 1049 17.09 -14.52 11.16
N PHE A 1050 17.34 -15.76 10.75
CA PHE A 1050 16.29 -16.74 10.49
C PHE A 1050 15.81 -17.31 11.82
N LEU A 1051 14.50 -17.55 11.95
CA LEU A 1051 13.98 -18.25 13.13
C LEU A 1051 14.54 -19.67 13.19
N ARG A 1052 14.57 -20.36 12.04
CA ARG A 1052 15.19 -21.68 11.89
C ARG A 1052 15.83 -21.83 10.52
N LEU A 1053 17.03 -22.39 10.49
CA LEU A 1053 17.77 -22.77 9.29
C LEU A 1053 18.38 -24.16 9.50
N GLU A 1054 17.59 -25.20 9.24
CA GLU A 1054 17.89 -26.56 9.73
C GLU A 1054 17.81 -27.60 8.60
N ASN A 1055 18.68 -28.61 8.66
CA ASN A 1055 18.66 -29.82 7.81
C ASN A 1055 18.70 -29.62 6.29
N ASN A 1056 18.94 -28.40 5.81
CA ASN A 1056 19.12 -28.12 4.38
C ASN A 1056 20.43 -28.74 3.86
N ARG A 1057 20.40 -29.26 2.63
CA ARG A 1057 21.53 -29.99 2.03
C ARG A 1057 21.90 -29.46 0.66
N ILE A 1058 23.20 -29.28 0.43
CA ILE A 1058 23.78 -28.90 -0.86
C ILE A 1058 24.39 -30.15 -1.50
N PHE A 1059 24.09 -30.37 -2.78
CA PHE A 1059 24.58 -31.47 -3.60
C PHE A 1059 25.25 -30.93 -4.87
N PRO A 1060 26.24 -31.66 -5.41
CA PRO A 1060 26.73 -31.36 -6.76
C PRO A 1060 25.61 -31.56 -7.78
N LEU A 1061 25.71 -30.87 -8.93
CA LEU A 1061 24.84 -31.16 -10.08
C LEU A 1061 25.09 -32.59 -10.57
N PRO A 1062 24.04 -33.36 -10.91
CA PRO A 1062 24.19 -34.67 -11.54
C PRO A 1062 25.01 -34.58 -12.84
N SER A 1063 25.79 -35.63 -13.16
CA SER A 1063 26.68 -35.70 -14.33
C SER A 1063 25.96 -35.86 -15.67
N ASP A 1064 24.69 -36.25 -15.65
CA ASP A 1064 23.95 -36.67 -16.82
C ASP A 1064 23.26 -35.45 -17.46
N ARG A 1065 23.40 -35.32 -18.78
CA ARG A 1065 23.03 -34.11 -19.55
C ARG A 1065 21.52 -33.81 -19.60
N GLU A 1066 20.68 -34.68 -19.04
CA GLU A 1066 19.23 -34.51 -18.95
C GLU A 1066 18.86 -34.15 -17.50
N PHE A 1067 18.31 -32.94 -17.32
CA PHE A 1067 18.04 -32.27 -16.05
C PHE A 1067 16.95 -32.94 -15.18
N GLU A 1068 17.18 -34.13 -14.63
CA GLU A 1068 16.23 -34.78 -13.72
C GLU A 1068 16.76 -34.86 -12.29
N VAL A 1069 16.87 -33.69 -11.65
CA VAL A 1069 16.82 -33.65 -10.18
C VAL A 1069 15.41 -34.10 -9.77
N PRO A 1070 15.26 -35.11 -8.89
CA PRO A 1070 13.95 -35.68 -8.59
C PRO A 1070 13.02 -34.66 -7.93
N ARG A 1071 11.73 -34.75 -8.27
CA ARG A 1071 10.69 -34.02 -7.52
C ARG A 1071 10.68 -34.51 -6.06
N PRO A 1072 10.36 -33.63 -5.09
CA PRO A 1072 10.04 -34.09 -3.75
C PRO A 1072 8.79 -34.95 -3.75
N GLU A 1073 8.63 -35.81 -2.75
CA GLU A 1073 7.49 -36.74 -2.65
C GLU A 1073 6.70 -36.42 -1.38
N PRO A 1074 5.72 -35.50 -1.45
CA PRO A 1074 4.87 -35.23 -0.29
C PRO A 1074 3.98 -36.44 0.00
N ARG A 1075 3.63 -36.63 1.27
CA ARG A 1075 2.68 -37.68 1.70
C ARG A 1075 1.32 -37.53 1.03
N ILE A 1076 0.91 -36.27 0.82
CA ILE A 1076 -0.34 -35.88 0.19
C ILE A 1076 0.00 -35.02 -1.02
N ARG A 1077 -0.46 -35.38 -2.21
CA ARG A 1077 -0.10 -34.65 -3.44
C ARG A 1077 -0.94 -33.39 -3.68
N SER A 1078 -2.14 -33.33 -3.09
CA SER A 1078 -3.05 -32.19 -3.16
C SER A 1078 -3.64 -31.95 -1.78
N ILE A 1079 -3.36 -30.78 -1.20
CA ILE A 1079 -3.94 -30.36 0.06
C ILE A 1079 -5.41 -30.00 -0.14
N PHE A 1080 -5.76 -29.40 -1.29
CA PHE A 1080 -7.15 -29.07 -1.61
C PHE A 1080 -8.05 -30.32 -1.64
N GLU A 1081 -7.68 -31.37 -2.38
CA GLU A 1081 -8.46 -32.61 -2.42
C GLU A 1081 -8.50 -33.31 -1.06
N TRP A 1082 -7.38 -33.29 -0.34
CA TRP A 1082 -7.36 -33.83 1.01
C TRP A 1082 -8.36 -33.09 1.92
N GLN A 1083 -8.41 -31.76 1.90
CA GLN A 1083 -9.38 -30.97 2.67
C GLN A 1083 -10.83 -31.33 2.30
N ARG A 1084 -11.15 -31.43 0.99
CA ARG A 1084 -12.49 -31.82 0.52
C ARG A 1084 -12.86 -33.23 0.95
N GLN A 1085 -11.91 -34.17 0.91
CA GLN A 1085 -12.13 -35.55 1.35
C GLN A 1085 -12.39 -35.62 2.86
N GLN A 1086 -11.62 -34.90 3.68
CA GLN A 1086 -11.86 -34.85 5.14
C GLN A 1086 -13.26 -34.29 5.46
N ALA A 1087 -13.66 -33.23 4.77
CA ALA A 1087 -14.98 -32.62 4.95
C ALA A 1087 -16.12 -33.60 4.64
N ARG A 1088 -16.01 -34.36 3.53
CA ARG A 1088 -16.99 -35.39 3.15
C ARG A 1088 -17.09 -36.50 4.20
N MET A 1089 -15.95 -37.02 4.68
CA MET A 1089 -15.94 -38.06 5.70
C MET A 1089 -16.54 -37.59 7.04
N SER A 1090 -16.30 -36.33 7.43
CA SER A 1090 -16.92 -35.75 8.62
C SER A 1090 -18.44 -35.68 8.49
N ALA A 1091 -18.94 -35.17 7.35
CA ALA A 1091 -20.37 -35.06 7.11
C ALA A 1091 -21.08 -36.43 7.08
N GLU A 1092 -20.45 -37.46 6.51
CA GLU A 1092 -20.97 -38.82 6.53
C GLU A 1092 -21.05 -39.41 7.94
N ASN A 1093 -20.04 -39.14 8.79
CA ASN A 1093 -20.04 -39.59 10.19
C ASN A 1093 -21.12 -38.90 11.02
N ASP A 1094 -21.33 -37.59 10.81
CA ASP A 1094 -22.38 -36.85 11.51
C ASP A 1094 -23.77 -37.31 11.07
N ALA A 1095 -23.98 -37.56 9.76
CA ALA A 1095 -25.22 -38.13 9.26
C ALA A 1095 -25.50 -39.53 9.83
N ARG A 1096 -24.46 -40.37 10.00
CA ARG A 1096 -24.60 -41.68 10.66
C ARG A 1096 -25.01 -41.55 12.13
N LYS A 1097 -24.39 -40.64 12.89
CA LYS A 1097 -24.77 -40.39 14.30
C LYS A 1097 -26.23 -39.95 14.43
N VAL A 1098 -26.68 -39.04 13.57
CA VAL A 1098 -28.09 -38.58 13.55
C VAL A 1098 -29.05 -39.71 13.14
N SER A 1099 -28.60 -40.69 12.35
CA SER A 1099 -29.42 -41.86 11.99
C SER A 1099 -29.43 -42.97 13.04
N GLU A 1100 -28.46 -42.97 13.96
CA GLU A 1100 -28.34 -43.91 15.08
C GLU A 1100 -29.04 -43.40 16.37
N GLU A 1101 -29.30 -42.09 16.46
CA GLU A 1101 -30.17 -41.43 17.46
C GLU A 1101 -31.65 -41.44 17.05
#